data_AF-A0A5E4Q0Y0-F1
#
_entry.id   AF-A0A5E4Q0Y0-F1
#
_cell.length_a   1.000
_cell.length_b   1.000
_cell.length_c   1.000
_cell.angle_alpha   90.00
_cell.angle_beta   90.00
_cell.angle_gamma   90.00
#
_symmetry.space_group_name_H-M   'P 1'
#
loop_
_entity.id
_entity.type
_entity.pdbx_description
1 polymer ?
#
loop_
_entity_poly.entity_id
_entity_poly.type
_entity_poly.pdbx_seq_one_letter_code
_entity_poly.pdbx_strand_id
1 'polypeptide(L)'
;MQQNRSQRSMAQIRNERLWRWRCQWAVVTLAAIGIVLYNAAANLWLLRPTNCFYSTTSLPQIIEQTCEPCLETAPNSIVVDDPISRLDLNLGRWDNTRSYKLFDYAAVGDMYVDASASRQVALATQSSIERLHELLATTAHWSGPVSVAVFIVGDELRLLRAFTMWLFRCQPELYSRMAIHVATPGLKLAVHGEVPSWARNCDAKPSLMGKGEPDSAWRSRHPYPQNHLRNLARKNCHSQYTFLVDIDIVPSKGMAEELDIFFTKTPKCELCAYVIPTYELDTRVANFPVNKKALLRLSKNKLAVPFHRRVFIYNQYASNFTRWESTGGNESLATHVSHNVTNFELLYEPFYVASDTVPPHDERFLGYGFTRNTQLDSSSNLYASLKCVFYVFVSLVIICKLVADLQEATDGDCDDNLEEQAPEIDVQNLLELEEVCPELSGQIIGGRPSSVARHPYQVSMVLNGNSFCGGFIISPDYVLTAAHCVRNVQPSGVRLRVGSTRRDSGGRIVAVANVTVHPQYGQPQFDNDIAALRLAQPLVFSDAIQPIRLPTPGQAVPLVRLTVTGWGLTAPRGRRIPRLMMEANVPVVPHWLCRLSYGDALTTHMFCGGHFLIGGVSSCQGDSGGPAVFRGTAFGVVSFARGCALPLSPTVFTNIATLRDWVYEMFFVGYQFKVLSPVFTIHWGLQLRRNSPPWREKQKFKNNKRFETFRRELFARYRRDPFQLLKKNLETKKL
;
A
#
# COMPACT_ATOMS: atom_id res chain seq x y z
N MET A 1 38.67 -69.47 -0.74
CA MET A 1 38.94 -69.56 0.72
C MET A 1 37.95 -68.64 1.41
N GLN A 2 36.86 -69.23 1.90
CA GLN A 2 36.63 -69.48 3.33
C GLN A 2 36.29 -68.20 4.11
N GLN A 3 35.00 -68.12 4.47
CA GLN A 3 34.49 -67.81 5.81
C GLN A 3 35.47 -67.11 6.78
N ASN A 4 35.08 -65.96 7.32
CA ASN A 4 34.46 -66.00 8.65
C ASN A 4 33.75 -64.68 9.03
N ARG A 5 32.45 -64.83 9.29
CA ARG A 5 31.65 -63.92 10.10
C ARG A 5 32.22 -63.89 11.52
N SER A 6 32.49 -62.70 12.05
CA SER A 6 32.35 -62.43 13.47
C SER A 6 30.88 -62.06 13.72
N GLN A 7 30.07 -63.06 14.08
CA GLN A 7 28.71 -62.86 14.56
C GLN A 7 28.74 -62.19 15.93
N ARG A 8 28.48 -60.88 15.99
CA ARG A 8 28.06 -60.24 17.24
C ARG A 8 26.62 -60.68 17.54
N SER A 9 26.39 -61.18 18.76
CA SER A 9 25.09 -61.73 19.13
C SER A 9 24.01 -60.64 19.15
N MET A 10 22.78 -61.01 18.80
CA MET A 10 21.64 -60.08 18.80
C MET A 10 21.37 -59.42 20.16
N ALA A 11 21.86 -60.01 21.25
CA ALA A 11 21.78 -59.42 22.59
C ALA A 11 22.71 -58.18 22.75
N GLN A 12 23.90 -58.17 22.13
CA GLN A 12 24.82 -57.03 22.18
C GLN A 12 24.28 -55.84 21.37
N ILE A 13 23.67 -56.10 20.20
CA ILE A 13 23.09 -55.04 19.36
C ILE A 13 21.85 -54.41 20.03
N ARG A 14 21.04 -55.22 20.74
CA ARG A 14 19.87 -54.73 21.49
C ARG A 14 20.27 -53.90 22.70
N ASN A 15 21.35 -54.26 23.40
CA ASN A 15 21.88 -53.47 24.52
C ASN A 15 22.51 -52.15 24.06
N GLU A 16 23.26 -52.11 22.95
CA GLU A 16 23.80 -50.85 22.42
C GLU A 16 22.70 -49.88 21.94
N ARG A 17 21.61 -50.39 21.37
CA ARG A 17 20.45 -49.55 21.00
C ARG A 17 19.73 -48.99 22.24
N LEU A 18 19.56 -49.78 23.30
CA LEU A 18 18.98 -49.30 24.56
C LEU A 18 19.89 -48.28 25.26
N TRP A 19 21.20 -48.46 25.19
CA TRP A 19 22.18 -47.53 25.77
C TRP A 19 22.21 -46.19 25.02
N ARG A 20 22.19 -46.20 23.69
CA ARG A 20 22.08 -44.98 22.85
C ARG A 20 20.75 -44.25 23.08
N TRP A 21 19.65 -44.98 23.25
CA TRP A 21 18.34 -44.39 23.55
C TRP A 21 18.33 -43.72 24.94
N ARG A 22 18.90 -44.37 25.97
CA ARG A 22 19.03 -43.78 27.31
C ARG A 22 19.94 -42.55 27.35
N CYS A 23 21.04 -42.53 26.61
CA CYS A 23 21.90 -41.34 26.50
C CYS A 23 21.22 -40.17 25.77
N GLN A 24 20.46 -40.44 24.71
CA GLN A 24 19.74 -39.38 23.99
C GLN A 24 18.64 -38.75 24.86
N TRP A 25 17.89 -39.56 25.62
CA TRP A 25 16.89 -39.03 26.54
C TRP A 25 17.51 -38.30 27.75
N ALA A 26 18.68 -38.73 28.24
CA ALA A 26 19.39 -38.02 29.30
C ALA A 26 19.85 -36.62 28.86
N VAL A 27 20.36 -36.48 27.64
CA VAL A 27 20.79 -35.18 27.09
C VAL A 27 19.59 -34.24 26.88
N VAL A 28 18.47 -34.76 26.38
CA VAL A 28 17.24 -33.97 26.21
C VAL A 28 16.67 -33.51 27.56
N THR A 29 16.72 -34.36 28.58
CA THR A 29 16.22 -34.04 29.93
C THR A 29 17.10 -32.99 30.60
N LEU A 30 18.44 -33.10 30.48
CA LEU A 30 19.38 -32.10 31.01
C LEU A 30 19.25 -30.73 30.31
N ALA A 31 19.02 -30.73 29.00
CA ALA A 31 18.76 -29.49 28.25
C ALA A 31 17.44 -28.83 28.68
N ALA A 32 16.39 -29.60 28.91
CA ALA A 32 15.11 -29.09 29.41
C ALA A 32 15.24 -28.48 30.82
N ILE A 33 15.97 -29.14 31.73
CA ILE A 33 16.25 -28.62 33.08
C ILE A 33 17.06 -27.31 33.00
N GLY A 34 18.07 -27.24 32.12
CA GLY A 34 18.85 -26.02 31.90
C GLY A 34 18.01 -24.83 31.42
N ILE A 35 17.04 -25.08 30.53
CA ILE A 35 16.12 -24.04 30.03
C ILE A 35 15.17 -23.56 31.14
N VAL A 36 14.69 -24.46 31.99
CA VAL A 36 13.83 -24.09 33.13
C VAL A 36 14.60 -23.25 34.15
N LEU A 37 15.84 -23.63 34.48
CA LEU A 37 16.70 -22.88 35.40
C LEU A 37 17.10 -21.50 34.83
N TYR A 38 17.38 -21.41 33.52
CA TYR A 38 17.64 -20.14 32.84
C TYR A 38 16.44 -19.20 32.92
N ASN A 39 15.24 -19.71 32.63
CA ASN A 39 14.01 -18.92 32.70
C ASN A 39 13.67 -18.49 34.13
N ALA A 40 13.96 -19.32 35.13
CA ALA A 40 13.81 -18.95 36.54
C ALA A 40 14.79 -17.84 36.95
N ALA A 41 16.06 -17.94 36.55
CA ALA A 41 17.08 -16.91 36.82
C ALA A 41 16.79 -15.58 36.12
N ALA A 42 16.30 -15.62 34.88
CA ALA A 42 15.91 -14.43 34.12
C ALA A 42 14.72 -13.70 34.76
N ASN A 43 13.74 -14.45 35.28
CA ASN A 43 12.60 -13.86 36.01
C ASN A 43 13.01 -13.26 37.36
N LEU A 44 13.97 -13.88 38.07
CA LEU A 44 14.53 -13.30 39.30
C LEU A 44 15.38 -12.03 39.04
N TRP A 45 16.01 -11.93 37.87
CA TRP A 45 16.76 -10.73 37.47
C TRP A 45 15.82 -9.54 37.15
N LEU A 46 14.66 -9.81 36.55
CA LEU A 46 13.63 -8.81 36.24
C LEU A 46 12.88 -8.29 37.48
N LEU A 47 12.94 -8.99 38.61
CA LEU A 47 12.28 -8.61 39.86
C LEU A 47 13.19 -7.80 40.80
N ARG A 48 14.41 -7.44 40.40
CA ARG A 48 15.27 -6.57 41.21
C ARG A 48 14.82 -5.11 41.09
N PRO A 49 14.46 -4.44 42.19
CA PRO A 49 14.10 -3.03 42.16
C PRO A 49 15.34 -2.17 41.90
N THR A 50 15.32 -1.37 40.84
CA THR A 50 16.28 -0.28 40.62
C THR A 50 15.69 1.03 41.15
N ASN A 51 16.42 1.64 42.09
CA ASN A 51 16.05 2.92 42.70
C ASN A 51 15.97 4.03 41.64
N CYS A 52 14.82 4.71 41.58
CA CYS A 52 14.66 5.96 40.84
C CYS A 52 15.21 7.11 41.70
N PHE A 53 16.22 7.82 41.18
CA PHE A 53 16.60 9.13 41.70
C PHE A 53 15.72 10.21 41.07
N TYR A 54 14.94 10.89 41.90
CA TYR A 54 14.30 12.17 41.56
C TYR A 54 15.36 13.27 41.64
N SER A 55 15.50 14.06 40.58
CA SER A 55 16.12 15.37 40.65
C SER A 55 15.05 16.42 40.39
N THR A 56 14.69 17.15 41.44
CA THR A 56 13.84 18.34 41.41
C THR A 56 14.67 19.55 41.05
N THR A 57 14.32 20.23 39.96
CA THR A 57 14.71 21.63 39.76
C THR A 57 13.56 22.42 39.14
N SER A 58 13.34 23.59 39.72
CA SER A 58 12.19 24.50 39.61
C SER A 58 12.09 25.28 38.31
N LEU A 59 10.87 25.75 38.02
CA LEU A 59 10.50 26.73 36.99
C LEU A 59 11.28 28.05 37.08
N PRO A 60 11.38 28.76 35.94
CA PRO A 60 11.19 30.20 35.92
C PRO A 60 10.07 30.66 34.97
N GLN A 61 9.66 31.90 35.23
CA GLN A 61 8.38 32.53 34.94
C GLN A 61 8.17 33.00 33.50
N ILE A 62 6.88 33.20 33.22
CA ILE A 62 6.27 33.82 32.05
C ILE A 62 6.63 35.32 32.01
N ILE A 63 7.10 35.80 30.86
CA ILE A 63 7.07 37.22 30.49
C ILE A 63 6.42 37.31 29.11
N GLU A 64 5.28 38.00 29.06
CA GLU A 64 4.63 38.45 27.84
C GLU A 64 5.42 39.61 27.23
N GLN A 65 5.59 39.63 25.91
CA GLN A 65 5.78 40.90 25.19
C GLN A 65 5.22 40.84 23.77
N THR A 66 4.50 41.91 23.46
CA THR A 66 3.67 42.21 22.31
C THR A 66 4.47 42.60 21.06
N CYS A 67 3.89 42.37 19.88
CA CYS A 67 4.43 42.71 18.56
C CYS A 67 4.19 44.18 18.19
N GLU A 68 5.17 44.83 17.54
CA GLU A 68 5.01 45.71 16.36
C GLU A 68 6.38 45.94 15.65
N PRO A 69 6.41 46.37 14.37
CA PRO A 69 7.55 46.15 13.47
C PRO A 69 8.57 47.28 13.49
N CYS A 70 9.86 46.94 13.41
CA CYS A 70 10.92 47.93 13.15
C CYS A 70 11.23 47.98 11.66
N LEU A 71 10.71 49.01 10.99
CA LEU A 71 11.28 49.59 9.78
C LEU A 71 12.33 50.61 10.22
N GLU A 72 13.62 50.33 10.03
CA GLU A 72 14.63 51.39 9.89
C GLU A 72 15.72 51.01 8.88
N THR A 73 16.17 52.05 8.19
CA THR A 73 16.93 52.12 6.95
C THR A 73 18.45 52.29 7.14
N ALA A 74 19.22 51.70 6.21
CA ALA A 74 20.55 52.09 5.69
C ALA A 74 21.80 51.88 6.61
N PRO A 75 23.07 51.71 6.12
CA PRO A 75 23.63 52.19 4.83
C PRO A 75 24.60 51.26 4.05
N ASN A 76 24.86 51.65 2.80
CA ASN A 76 25.99 51.38 1.89
C ASN A 76 26.48 49.94 1.59
N SER A 77 26.53 49.70 0.28
CA SER A 77 26.85 48.49 -0.46
C SER A 77 28.25 47.94 -0.23
N ILE A 78 28.34 46.87 0.56
CA ILE A 78 29.26 45.77 0.27
C ILE A 78 28.46 44.84 -0.66
N VAL A 79 28.96 44.56 -1.86
CA VAL A 79 28.40 43.46 -2.67
C VAL A 79 28.61 42.21 -1.84
N VAL A 80 27.55 41.77 -1.16
CA VAL A 80 27.59 40.58 -0.34
C VAL A 80 27.64 39.42 -1.31
N ASP A 81 28.84 38.94 -1.60
CA ASP A 81 29.09 37.79 -2.47
C ASP A 81 28.38 36.51 -2.01
N ASP A 82 27.89 36.48 -0.76
CA ASP A 82 27.18 35.39 -0.12
C ASP A 82 25.73 35.76 0.23
N PRO A 83 24.78 35.42 -0.65
CA PRO A 83 23.37 35.77 -0.46
C PRO A 83 22.73 35.20 0.82
N ILE A 84 23.29 34.14 1.41
CA ILE A 84 22.74 33.46 2.60
C ILE A 84 23.51 33.86 3.88
N SER A 85 24.59 34.64 3.77
CA SER A 85 25.44 35.02 4.91
C SER A 85 24.69 35.63 6.10
N ARG A 86 23.61 36.36 5.85
CA ARG A 86 22.79 37.06 6.85
C ARG A 86 21.61 36.25 7.39
N LEU A 87 21.49 34.98 7.00
CA LEU A 87 20.41 34.13 7.49
C LEU A 87 20.54 33.92 9.00
N ASP A 88 19.71 34.61 9.79
CA ASP A 88 19.62 34.38 11.22
C ASP A 88 18.86 33.08 11.49
N LEU A 89 19.60 32.07 11.92
CA LEU A 89 19.08 30.74 12.22
C LEU A 89 18.08 30.73 13.39
N ASN A 90 17.98 31.81 14.17
CA ASN A 90 16.99 31.96 15.24
C ASN A 90 15.61 32.35 14.73
N LEU A 91 15.52 33.09 13.63
CA LEU A 91 14.26 33.67 13.11
C LEU A 91 13.41 32.72 12.26
N GLY A 92 13.89 31.50 11.98
CA GLY A 92 13.12 30.51 11.23
C GLY A 92 11.83 30.10 11.94
N ARG A 93 10.76 29.86 11.16
CA ARG A 93 9.48 29.39 11.68
C ARG A 93 9.49 27.88 11.89
N TRP A 94 8.85 27.41 12.95
CA TRP A 94 8.67 25.98 13.17
C TRP A 94 7.48 25.45 12.38
N ASP A 95 7.57 24.20 11.91
CA ASP A 95 6.39 23.46 11.49
C ASP A 95 5.48 23.16 12.70
N ASN A 96 4.24 22.74 12.43
CA ASN A 96 3.25 22.51 13.48
C ASN A 96 3.68 21.45 14.50
N THR A 97 4.55 20.52 14.11
CA THR A 97 5.04 19.46 14.99
C THR A 97 6.37 19.79 15.69
N ARG A 98 6.95 20.97 15.41
CA ARG A 98 8.31 21.38 15.84
C ARG A 98 9.40 20.38 15.45
N SER A 99 9.18 19.61 14.40
CA SER A 99 10.14 18.67 13.83
C SER A 99 11.14 19.33 12.89
N TYR A 100 10.75 20.43 12.25
CA TYR A 100 11.55 21.15 11.26
C TYR A 100 11.44 22.66 11.45
N LYS A 101 12.58 23.34 11.37
CA LYS A 101 12.66 24.79 11.30
C LYS A 101 12.82 25.19 9.84
N LEU A 102 11.97 26.10 9.39
CA LEU A 102 11.79 26.50 8.00
C LEU A 102 12.15 27.98 7.84
N PHE A 103 12.87 28.29 6.78
CA PHE A 103 13.29 29.63 6.42
C PHE A 103 12.84 29.91 4.99
N ASP A 104 11.81 30.72 4.86
CA ASP A 104 11.35 31.21 3.57
C ASP A 104 12.32 32.30 3.09
N TYR A 105 12.63 32.31 1.79
CA TYR A 105 13.46 33.36 1.17
C TYR A 105 14.85 33.51 1.80
N ALA A 106 15.49 32.38 2.14
CA ALA A 106 16.86 32.38 2.65
C ALA A 106 17.86 33.03 1.68
N ALA A 107 17.60 32.92 0.37
CA ALA A 107 18.18 33.78 -0.65
C ALA A 107 17.15 34.01 -1.76
N VAL A 108 17.15 35.21 -2.34
CA VAL A 108 16.24 35.60 -3.40
C VAL A 108 17.03 36.34 -4.48
N GLY A 109 16.80 35.96 -5.72
CA GLY A 109 17.25 36.70 -6.89
C GLY A 109 16.52 38.02 -7.02
N ASP A 110 17.24 39.04 -7.45
CA ASP A 110 16.74 40.40 -7.66
C ASP A 110 15.51 40.48 -8.58
N MET A 111 15.46 39.66 -9.63
CA MET A 111 14.32 39.61 -10.56
C MET A 111 13.23 38.61 -10.16
N TYR A 112 13.33 37.90 -9.02
CA TYR A 112 12.38 36.82 -8.69
C TYR A 112 10.94 37.32 -8.60
N VAL A 113 10.73 38.49 -8.00
CA VAL A 113 9.42 39.10 -7.81
C VAL A 113 8.82 39.50 -9.17
N ASP A 114 9.59 40.20 -9.99
CA ASP A 114 9.16 40.66 -11.32
C ASP A 114 8.95 39.48 -12.29
N ALA A 115 9.82 38.47 -12.24
CA ALA A 115 9.67 37.22 -12.99
C ALA A 115 8.40 36.46 -12.56
N SER A 116 8.07 36.48 -11.27
CA SER A 116 6.86 35.84 -10.76
C SER A 116 5.58 36.60 -11.09
N ALA A 117 5.64 37.93 -11.20
CA ALA A 117 4.52 38.77 -11.61
C ALA A 117 4.29 38.72 -13.13
N SER A 118 5.36 38.58 -13.92
CA SER A 118 5.30 38.56 -15.39
C SER A 118 4.93 37.18 -15.97
N ARG A 119 5.04 36.10 -15.19
CA ARG A 119 4.76 34.73 -15.62
C ARG A 119 3.55 34.14 -14.89
N GLN A 120 2.74 33.38 -15.60
CA GLN A 120 1.56 32.71 -15.03
C GLN A 120 1.98 31.51 -14.17
N VAL A 121 3.10 30.86 -14.52
CA VAL A 121 3.56 29.62 -13.89
C VAL A 121 4.95 29.77 -13.29
N ALA A 122 5.09 29.38 -12.01
CA ALA A 122 6.39 29.20 -11.35
C ALA A 122 6.73 27.72 -11.22
N LEU A 123 7.99 27.36 -11.42
CA LEU A 123 8.49 26.03 -11.10
C LEU A 123 8.78 25.96 -9.60
N ALA A 124 8.19 25.01 -8.91
CA ALA A 124 8.56 24.69 -7.55
C ALA A 124 9.27 23.34 -7.51
N THR A 125 10.36 23.26 -6.76
CA THR A 125 11.08 22.00 -6.58
C THR A 125 11.69 21.91 -5.19
N GLN A 126 12.17 20.73 -4.84
CA GLN A 126 12.78 20.43 -3.56
C GLN A 126 14.07 19.66 -3.79
N SER A 127 15.06 19.87 -2.94
CA SER A 127 16.33 19.16 -3.09
C SER A 127 17.01 18.93 -1.75
N SER A 128 17.75 17.84 -1.69
CA SER A 128 18.79 17.66 -0.70
C SER A 128 20.10 18.25 -1.21
N ILE A 129 20.99 18.67 -0.32
CA ILE A 129 22.22 19.37 -0.72
C ILE A 129 23.03 18.58 -1.76
N GLU A 130 23.11 17.25 -1.67
CA GLU A 130 23.83 16.38 -2.60
C GLU A 130 23.24 16.35 -4.02
N ARG A 131 21.93 16.64 -4.18
CA ARG A 131 21.24 16.65 -5.49
C ARG A 131 21.04 18.06 -6.03
N LEU A 132 21.49 19.10 -5.32
CA LEU A 132 21.22 20.48 -5.71
C LEU A 132 21.82 20.87 -7.07
N HIS A 133 22.86 20.17 -7.52
CA HIS A 133 23.44 20.34 -8.86
C HIS A 133 22.47 19.98 -10.01
N GLU A 134 21.48 19.12 -9.77
CA GLU A 134 20.47 18.73 -10.78
C GLU A 134 19.58 19.91 -11.20
N LEU A 135 19.55 20.96 -10.36
CA LEU A 135 18.87 22.21 -10.66
C LEU A 135 19.29 22.78 -12.01
N LEU A 136 20.59 22.73 -12.34
CA LEU A 136 21.13 23.27 -13.58
C LEU A 136 20.50 22.63 -14.83
N ALA A 137 20.26 21.33 -14.78
CA ALA A 137 19.63 20.60 -15.89
C ALA A 137 18.14 20.99 -16.03
N THR A 138 17.43 21.05 -14.91
CA THR A 138 16.01 21.41 -14.87
C THR A 138 15.78 22.85 -15.33
N THR A 139 16.63 23.79 -14.93
CA THR A 139 16.48 25.21 -15.25
C THR A 139 17.05 25.61 -16.61
N ALA A 140 17.89 24.77 -17.22
CA ALA A 140 18.26 24.93 -18.64
C ALA A 140 17.04 24.79 -19.58
N HIS A 141 15.98 24.13 -19.12
CA HIS A 141 14.75 23.89 -19.87
C HIS A 141 13.56 24.74 -19.41
N TRP A 142 13.71 25.44 -18.28
CA TRP A 142 12.70 26.28 -17.67
C TRP A 142 13.21 27.70 -17.56
N SER A 143 12.58 28.65 -18.25
CA SER A 143 12.93 30.08 -18.28
C SER A 143 12.17 30.93 -17.26
N GLY A 144 11.08 30.41 -16.67
CA GLY A 144 10.26 31.12 -15.69
C GLY A 144 10.88 31.21 -14.29
N PRO A 145 10.19 31.82 -13.31
CA PRO A 145 10.63 31.88 -11.92
C PRO A 145 10.72 30.46 -11.31
N VAL A 146 11.67 30.27 -10.39
CA VAL A 146 11.91 28.99 -9.72
C VAL A 146 11.96 29.17 -8.21
N SER A 147 11.11 28.45 -7.47
CA SER A 147 11.21 28.31 -6.01
C SER A 147 11.80 26.94 -5.67
N VAL A 148 12.89 26.91 -4.88
CA VAL A 148 13.55 25.68 -4.45
C VAL A 148 13.65 25.60 -2.93
N ALA A 149 13.11 24.53 -2.35
CA ALA A 149 13.29 24.23 -0.93
C ALA A 149 14.43 23.23 -0.72
N VAL A 150 15.44 23.62 0.05
CA VAL A 150 16.65 22.81 0.30
C VAL A 150 16.65 22.27 1.72
N PHE A 151 16.82 20.96 1.87
CA PHE A 151 17.01 20.32 3.17
C PHE A 151 18.48 20.28 3.54
N ILE A 152 18.81 20.90 4.68
CA ILE A 152 20.16 20.94 5.24
C ILE A 152 20.16 20.48 6.70
N VAL A 153 21.27 19.87 7.11
CA VAL A 153 21.51 19.32 8.45
C VAL A 153 22.86 19.83 8.94
N GLY A 154 22.93 20.28 10.19
CA GLY A 154 24.20 20.63 10.82
C GLY A 154 25.02 21.65 10.01
N ASP A 155 26.25 21.29 9.67
CA ASP A 155 27.20 22.19 9.00
C ASP A 155 26.93 22.36 7.49
N GLU A 156 25.96 21.64 6.91
CA GLU A 156 25.64 21.69 5.48
C GLU A 156 25.19 23.07 4.97
N LEU A 157 24.85 24.00 5.87
CA LEU A 157 24.60 25.40 5.50
C LEU A 157 25.81 26.01 4.76
N ARG A 158 27.04 25.61 5.10
CA ARG A 158 28.25 26.08 4.40
C ARG A 158 28.27 25.68 2.92
N LEU A 159 27.73 24.51 2.60
CA LEU A 159 27.66 23.97 1.24
C LEU A 159 26.56 24.66 0.45
N LEU A 160 25.41 24.94 1.10
CA LEU A 160 24.33 25.71 0.48
C LEU A 160 24.78 27.15 0.19
N ARG A 161 25.48 27.78 1.14
CA ARG A 161 26.12 29.09 0.93
C ARG A 161 27.07 29.04 -0.26
N ALA A 162 28.00 28.09 -0.29
CA ALA A 162 28.94 27.91 -1.39
C ALA A 162 28.27 27.78 -2.76
N PHE A 163 27.24 26.95 -2.84
CA PHE A 163 26.50 26.75 -4.08
C PHE A 163 25.75 28.01 -4.52
N THR A 164 25.15 28.72 -3.57
CA THR A 164 24.40 29.95 -3.84
C THR A 164 25.33 31.08 -4.28
N MET A 165 26.51 31.19 -3.68
CA MET A 165 27.59 32.09 -4.12
C MET A 165 28.03 31.77 -5.55
N TRP A 166 28.24 30.49 -5.85
CA TRP A 166 28.61 30.04 -7.19
C TRP A 166 27.50 30.34 -8.20
N LEU A 167 26.23 30.13 -7.87
CA LEU A 167 25.10 30.50 -8.72
C LEU A 167 25.06 32.01 -8.99
N PHE A 168 25.15 32.82 -7.93
CA PHE A 168 25.12 34.27 -8.03
C PHE A 168 26.22 34.80 -8.96
N ARG A 169 27.43 34.25 -8.87
CA ARG A 169 28.59 34.70 -9.66
C ARG A 169 28.65 34.09 -11.06
N CYS A 170 28.43 32.79 -11.16
CA CYS A 170 28.73 32.02 -12.37
C CYS A 170 27.49 31.72 -13.21
N GLN A 171 26.29 31.85 -12.65
CA GLN A 171 25.00 31.65 -13.31
C GLN A 171 23.99 32.76 -12.93
N PRO A 172 24.32 34.05 -13.14
CA PRO A 172 23.51 35.17 -12.63
C PRO A 172 22.10 35.23 -13.23
N GLU A 173 21.94 34.86 -14.51
CA GLU A 173 20.62 34.77 -15.16
C GLU A 173 19.73 33.69 -14.53
N LEU A 174 20.32 32.62 -14.02
CA LEU A 174 19.60 31.61 -13.28
C LEU A 174 19.26 32.13 -11.90
N TYR A 175 20.26 32.60 -11.15
CA TYR A 175 20.07 33.06 -9.78
C TYR A 175 19.03 34.19 -9.65
N SER A 176 19.06 35.18 -10.55
CA SER A 176 18.19 36.36 -10.53
C SER A 176 16.70 36.04 -10.51
N ARG A 177 16.28 34.91 -11.07
CA ARG A 177 14.87 34.45 -11.12
C ARG A 177 14.56 33.33 -10.13
N MET A 178 15.38 33.15 -9.09
CA MET A 178 15.23 32.09 -8.10
C MET A 178 14.92 32.58 -6.70
N ALA A 179 14.12 31.81 -5.97
CA ALA A 179 14.01 31.89 -4.52
C ALA A 179 14.46 30.57 -3.89
N ILE A 180 15.38 30.65 -2.95
CA ILE A 180 15.92 29.52 -2.19
C ILE A 180 15.35 29.57 -0.78
N HIS A 181 14.70 28.48 -0.39
CA HIS A 181 14.13 28.27 0.94
C HIS A 181 14.90 27.15 1.64
N VAL A 182 14.95 27.20 2.96
CA VAL A 182 15.73 26.24 3.76
C VAL A 182 14.83 25.53 4.75
N ALA A 183 15.00 24.22 4.88
CA ALA A 183 14.44 23.44 5.98
C ALA A 183 15.56 22.69 6.70
N THR A 184 15.54 22.74 8.03
CA THR A 184 16.50 22.06 8.90
C THR A 184 15.79 21.29 10.01
N PRO A 185 16.25 20.10 10.41
CA PRO A 185 15.55 19.30 11.41
C PRO A 185 15.77 19.86 12.81
N GLY A 186 14.72 19.88 13.63
CA GLY A 186 14.79 20.38 15.02
C GLY A 186 15.76 19.58 15.90
N LEU A 187 15.96 18.29 15.60
CA LEU A 187 16.92 17.42 16.29
C LEU A 187 18.38 17.74 15.97
N LYS A 188 18.65 18.43 14.85
CA LYS A 188 20.00 18.81 14.42
C LYS A 188 19.93 20.04 13.52
N LEU A 189 19.77 21.19 14.17
CA LEU A 189 19.67 22.48 13.49
C LEU A 189 20.92 22.77 12.66
N ALA A 190 20.72 23.55 11.59
CA ALA A 190 21.80 24.10 10.80
C ALA A 190 22.73 24.94 11.67
N VAL A 191 24.01 24.97 11.31
CA VAL A 191 25.03 25.84 11.91
C VAL A 191 25.82 26.52 10.81
N HIS A 192 26.28 27.74 11.07
CA HIS A 192 27.20 28.41 10.15
C HIS A 192 28.55 27.70 10.14
N GLY A 193 29.15 27.60 8.96
CA GLY A 193 30.49 27.06 8.76
C GLY A 193 31.23 27.81 7.66
N GLU A 194 32.51 27.50 7.51
CA GLU A 194 33.38 28.10 6.49
C GLU A 194 32.99 27.63 5.08
N VAL A 195 32.87 28.58 4.17
CA VAL A 195 32.49 28.32 2.79
C VAL A 195 33.69 27.76 2.02
N PRO A 196 33.56 26.60 1.34
CA PRO A 196 34.58 26.08 0.44
C PRO A 196 35.11 27.08 -0.59
N SER A 197 36.41 27.01 -0.89
CA SER A 197 37.08 27.90 -1.84
C SER A 197 36.54 27.81 -3.27
N TRP A 198 36.01 26.65 -3.68
CA TRP A 198 35.42 26.46 -5.01
C TRP A 198 34.20 27.37 -5.27
N ALA A 199 33.54 27.87 -4.22
CA ALA A 199 32.38 28.76 -4.33
C ALA A 199 32.64 30.01 -5.19
N ARG A 200 33.90 30.44 -5.27
CA ARG A 200 34.32 31.63 -6.01
C ARG A 200 34.89 31.33 -7.40
N ASN A 201 35.02 30.06 -7.78
CA ASN A 201 35.64 29.63 -9.03
C ASN A 201 34.58 29.07 -10.00
N CYS A 202 34.33 29.78 -11.10
CA CYS A 202 33.35 29.38 -12.11
C CYS A 202 33.80 28.19 -12.96
N ASP A 203 35.10 27.91 -13.03
CA ASP A 203 35.64 26.74 -13.72
C ASP A 203 35.55 25.47 -12.86
N ALA A 204 35.35 25.63 -11.54
CA ALA A 204 35.16 24.51 -10.63
C ALA A 204 33.72 24.00 -10.71
N LYS A 205 33.56 22.67 -10.83
CA LYS A 205 32.25 22.03 -10.65
C LYS A 205 31.88 22.06 -9.16
N PRO A 206 30.65 22.50 -8.79
CA PRO A 206 30.23 22.52 -7.39
C PRO A 206 30.32 21.16 -6.72
N SER A 207 31.14 21.07 -5.67
CA SER A 207 31.28 19.86 -4.86
C SER A 207 30.36 19.94 -3.66
N LEU A 208 29.16 19.36 -3.80
CA LEU A 208 28.07 19.52 -2.84
C LEU A 208 28.05 18.47 -1.72
N MET A 209 28.61 17.28 -1.93
CA MET A 209 28.82 16.26 -0.89
C MET A 209 29.74 15.14 -1.39
N GLY A 210 30.66 14.67 -0.55
CA GLY A 210 31.57 13.53 -0.81
C GLY A 210 31.34 12.32 0.10
N LYS A 211 32.05 11.21 -0.15
CA LYS A 211 32.08 10.05 0.77
C LYS A 211 32.79 10.46 2.08
N GLY A 212 32.11 10.30 3.22
CA GLY A 212 32.69 10.55 4.55
C GLY A 212 32.26 11.85 5.25
N GLU A 213 31.32 12.61 4.68
CA GLU A 213 30.79 13.82 5.31
C GLU A 213 30.12 13.53 6.68
N PRO A 214 30.23 14.45 7.67
CA PRO A 214 29.82 14.22 9.06
C PRO A 214 28.37 13.75 9.23
N ASP A 215 27.49 14.22 8.35
CA ASP A 215 26.04 14.06 8.50
C ASP A 215 25.45 12.92 7.67
N SER A 216 26.28 12.24 6.87
CA SER A 216 25.87 11.10 6.05
C SER A 216 25.26 9.94 6.87
N ALA A 217 25.86 9.65 8.03
CA ALA A 217 25.35 8.64 8.97
C ALA A 217 24.04 9.07 9.67
N TRP A 218 23.84 10.38 9.85
CA TRP A 218 22.61 10.92 10.41
C TRP A 218 21.47 10.82 9.38
N ARG A 219 21.71 11.24 8.13
CA ARG A 219 20.77 11.16 7.01
C ARG A 219 20.33 9.72 6.71
N SER A 220 21.23 8.75 6.87
CA SER A 220 20.89 7.33 6.71
C SER A 220 19.86 6.82 7.73
N ARG A 221 19.76 7.47 8.90
CA ARG A 221 18.85 7.10 9.99
C ARG A 221 17.56 7.95 10.02
N HIS A 222 17.57 9.12 9.39
CA HIS A 222 16.47 10.07 9.42
C HIS A 222 15.88 10.30 8.03
N PRO A 223 14.57 10.05 7.85
CA PRO A 223 13.92 10.24 6.57
C PRO A 223 14.00 11.67 6.04
N TYR A 224 14.17 11.77 4.72
CA TYR A 224 14.07 13.03 3.99
C TYR A 224 12.64 13.63 4.08
N PRO A 225 12.49 14.91 4.49
CA PRO A 225 11.18 15.54 4.70
C PRO A 225 10.53 16.05 3.42
N GLN A 226 10.35 15.14 2.47
CA GLN A 226 9.83 15.37 1.12
C GLN A 226 8.61 16.31 1.09
N ASN A 227 7.55 16.01 1.86
CA ASN A 227 6.31 16.80 1.81
C ASN A 227 6.44 18.20 2.42
N HIS A 228 7.26 18.37 3.46
CA HIS A 228 7.52 19.69 4.05
C HIS A 228 8.20 20.60 3.03
N LEU A 229 9.22 20.10 2.34
CA LEU A 229 9.96 20.87 1.33
C LEU A 229 9.07 21.21 0.13
N ARG A 230 8.21 20.28 -0.27
CA ARG A 230 7.25 20.52 -1.35
C ARG A 230 6.24 21.60 -1.00
N ASN A 231 5.75 21.60 0.24
CA ASN A 231 4.89 22.67 0.74
C ASN A 231 5.65 24.00 0.82
N LEU A 232 6.89 23.96 1.32
CA LEU A 232 7.74 25.13 1.45
C LEU A 232 8.02 25.79 0.09
N ALA A 233 8.45 25.02 -0.91
CA ALA A 233 8.69 25.56 -2.25
C ALA A 233 7.38 26.06 -2.89
N ARG A 234 6.31 25.26 -2.84
CA ARG A 234 5.03 25.62 -3.44
C ARG A 234 4.42 26.90 -2.87
N LYS A 235 4.40 27.03 -1.54
CA LYS A 235 3.75 28.17 -0.86
C LYS A 235 4.47 29.49 -1.10
N ASN A 236 5.75 29.44 -1.47
CA ASN A 236 6.54 30.62 -1.73
C ASN A 236 6.63 30.97 -3.24
N CYS A 237 5.90 30.25 -4.10
CA CYS A 237 5.67 30.70 -5.48
C CYS A 237 4.69 31.87 -5.50
N HIS A 238 5.07 33.00 -6.10
CA HIS A 238 4.20 34.17 -6.24
C HIS A 238 3.36 34.16 -7.54
N SER A 239 3.66 33.26 -8.48
CA SER A 239 2.87 33.12 -9.71
C SER A 239 1.52 32.46 -9.44
N GLN A 240 0.52 32.76 -10.29
CA GLN A 240 -0.85 32.24 -10.15
C GLN A 240 -0.92 30.71 -10.13
N TYR A 241 -0.07 30.05 -10.92
CA TYR A 241 0.03 28.61 -10.98
C TYR A 241 1.43 28.15 -10.56
N THR A 242 1.47 26.99 -9.92
CA THR A 242 2.73 26.32 -9.57
C THR A 242 2.86 25.02 -10.35
N PHE A 243 4.00 24.84 -11.00
CA PHE A 243 4.43 23.55 -11.54
C PHE A 243 5.42 22.89 -10.58
N LEU A 244 4.95 21.91 -9.82
CA LEU A 244 5.70 21.38 -8.70
C LEU A 244 6.23 19.96 -8.99
N VAL A 245 7.55 19.85 -9.14
CA VAL A 245 8.25 18.65 -9.59
C VAL A 245 9.39 18.24 -8.64
N ASP A 246 9.94 17.04 -8.85
CA ASP A 246 11.19 16.65 -8.21
C ASP A 246 12.38 17.21 -8.99
N ILE A 247 13.52 17.43 -8.32
CA ILE A 247 14.67 18.16 -8.87
C ILE A 247 15.33 17.48 -10.08
N ASP A 248 15.14 16.16 -10.22
CA ASP A 248 15.58 15.31 -11.34
C ASP A 248 14.59 15.24 -12.51
N ILE A 249 13.44 15.91 -12.41
CA ILE A 249 12.43 15.94 -13.47
C ILE A 249 12.65 17.17 -14.33
N VAL A 250 13.06 16.92 -15.57
CA VAL A 250 13.38 17.99 -16.53
C VAL A 250 12.15 18.25 -17.43
N PRO A 251 11.70 19.50 -17.55
CA PRO A 251 10.61 19.87 -18.46
C PRO A 251 11.05 19.86 -19.94
N SER A 252 10.08 19.73 -20.86
CA SER A 252 10.32 20.05 -22.27
C SER A 252 10.77 21.50 -22.43
N LYS A 253 11.73 21.72 -23.34
CA LYS A 253 12.27 23.05 -23.61
C LYS A 253 11.15 24.01 -24.06
N GLY A 254 11.08 25.20 -23.47
CA GLY A 254 10.06 26.21 -23.79
C GLY A 254 8.71 25.99 -23.10
N MET A 255 8.60 25.02 -22.18
CA MET A 255 7.35 24.70 -21.49
C MET A 255 6.77 25.92 -20.72
N ALA A 256 7.62 26.77 -20.14
CA ALA A 256 7.16 27.92 -19.37
C ALA A 256 6.35 28.91 -20.25
N GLU A 257 6.89 29.29 -21.41
CA GLU A 257 6.22 30.15 -22.39
C GLU A 257 4.93 29.51 -22.93
N GLU A 258 4.97 28.21 -23.24
CA GLU A 258 3.81 27.50 -23.77
C GLU A 258 2.67 27.43 -22.75
N LEU A 259 2.99 27.28 -21.46
CA LEU A 259 2.00 27.31 -20.39
C LEU A 259 1.42 28.72 -20.18
N ASP A 260 2.23 29.78 -20.26
CA ASP A 260 1.73 31.16 -20.18
C ASP A 260 0.72 31.44 -21.31
N ILE A 261 1.05 31.04 -22.55
CA ILE A 261 0.14 31.16 -23.70
C ILE A 261 -1.13 30.32 -23.52
N PHE A 262 -1.00 29.13 -22.92
CA PHE A 262 -2.16 28.29 -22.64
C PHE A 262 -3.09 28.92 -21.59
N PHE A 263 -2.55 29.44 -20.48
CA PHE A 263 -3.34 30.02 -19.39
C PHE A 263 -3.98 31.37 -19.74
N THR A 264 -3.41 32.14 -20.67
CA THR A 264 -4.04 33.36 -21.19
C THR A 264 -5.29 33.08 -22.04
N LYS A 265 -5.34 31.91 -22.69
CA LYS A 265 -6.47 31.50 -23.56
C LYS A 265 -7.48 30.59 -22.86
N THR A 266 -7.08 29.94 -21.78
CA THR A 266 -7.91 28.95 -21.10
C THR A 266 -8.86 29.62 -20.11
N PRO A 267 -10.15 29.25 -20.08
CA PRO A 267 -11.09 29.76 -19.08
C PRO A 267 -10.58 29.53 -17.66
N LYS A 268 -10.77 30.51 -16.77
CA LYS A 268 -10.43 30.35 -15.35
C LYS A 268 -11.17 29.14 -14.77
N CYS A 269 -10.42 28.27 -14.11
CA CYS A 269 -10.95 27.10 -13.41
C CYS A 269 -10.31 27.04 -12.02
N GLU A 270 -11.11 27.28 -10.99
CA GLU A 270 -10.62 27.33 -9.61
C GLU A 270 -10.15 25.97 -9.10
N LEU A 271 -10.83 24.90 -9.52
CA LEU A 271 -10.55 23.51 -9.11
C LEU A 271 -10.08 22.68 -10.31
N CYS A 272 -9.02 23.13 -10.98
CA CYS A 272 -8.37 22.37 -12.04
C CYS A 272 -6.90 22.06 -11.72
N ALA A 273 -6.50 20.83 -12.02
CA ALA A 273 -5.10 20.41 -12.08
C ALA A 273 -4.77 19.97 -13.51
N TYR A 274 -3.78 20.62 -14.10
CA TYR A 274 -3.36 20.37 -15.47
C TYR A 274 -2.18 19.41 -15.47
N VAL A 275 -2.48 18.14 -15.76
CA VAL A 275 -1.54 17.01 -15.71
C VAL A 275 -0.54 17.11 -16.86
N ILE A 276 0.74 17.02 -16.53
CA ILE A 276 1.85 16.96 -17.47
C ILE A 276 2.31 15.51 -17.61
N PRO A 277 2.23 14.91 -18.80
CA PRO A 277 2.74 13.57 -19.06
C PRO A 277 4.24 13.47 -18.78
N THR A 278 4.67 12.39 -18.13
CA THR A 278 6.08 12.18 -17.75
C THR A 278 6.62 10.88 -18.29
N TYR A 279 7.84 10.91 -18.82
CA TYR A 279 8.54 9.77 -19.40
C TYR A 279 9.90 9.53 -18.72
N GLU A 280 10.40 8.31 -18.80
CA GLU A 280 11.78 7.96 -18.50
C GLU A 280 12.56 7.79 -19.81
N LEU A 281 13.74 8.39 -19.89
CA LEU A 281 14.67 8.18 -21.02
C LEU A 281 15.74 7.16 -20.68
N ASP A 282 16.09 6.36 -21.67
CA ASP A 282 17.26 5.50 -21.64
C ASP A 282 18.55 6.34 -21.61
N THR A 283 19.53 5.89 -20.84
CA THR A 283 20.83 6.57 -20.69
C THR A 283 21.61 6.65 -22.01
N ARG A 284 21.24 5.85 -23.03
CA ARG A 284 21.79 5.93 -24.38
C ARG A 284 21.31 7.15 -25.17
N VAL A 285 20.25 7.81 -24.72
CA VAL A 285 19.74 9.02 -25.38
C VAL A 285 20.65 10.18 -25.00
N ALA A 286 21.39 10.73 -25.96
CA ALA A 286 22.35 11.80 -25.69
C ALA A 286 21.68 13.14 -25.35
N ASN A 287 20.57 13.45 -26.03
CA ASN A 287 19.91 14.74 -25.94
C ASN A 287 18.43 14.59 -25.61
N PHE A 288 17.93 15.53 -24.83
CA PHE A 288 16.53 15.62 -24.48
C PHE A 288 15.66 15.84 -25.73
N PRO A 289 14.49 15.17 -25.86
CA PRO A 289 13.60 15.38 -26.99
C PRO A 289 13.03 16.80 -26.99
N VAL A 290 13.15 17.47 -28.14
CA VAL A 290 12.70 18.86 -28.30
C VAL A 290 11.18 19.00 -28.41
N ASN A 291 10.45 17.94 -28.76
CA ASN A 291 8.99 17.95 -28.91
C ASN A 291 8.39 16.55 -28.77
N LYS A 292 7.05 16.50 -28.70
CA LYS A 292 6.28 15.25 -28.56
C LYS A 292 6.61 14.25 -29.66
N LYS A 293 6.77 14.69 -30.92
CA LYS A 293 7.10 13.82 -32.06
C LYS A 293 8.45 13.12 -31.87
N ALA A 294 9.47 13.82 -31.39
CA ALA A 294 10.77 13.25 -31.07
C ALA A 294 10.67 12.24 -29.91
N LEU A 295 9.93 12.58 -28.85
CA LEU A 295 9.67 11.68 -27.74
C LEU A 295 8.97 10.38 -28.19
N LEU A 296 7.92 10.48 -29.02
CA LEU A 296 7.20 9.32 -29.53
C LEU A 296 8.07 8.43 -30.44
N ARG A 297 9.00 9.01 -31.20
CA ARG A 297 10.01 8.23 -31.96
C ARG A 297 10.92 7.43 -31.01
N LEU A 298 11.42 8.07 -29.95
CA LEU A 298 12.21 7.38 -28.91
C LEU A 298 11.39 6.28 -28.23
N SER A 299 10.10 6.53 -27.97
CA SER A 299 9.23 5.54 -27.33
C SER A 299 8.98 4.32 -28.21
N LYS A 300 8.73 4.52 -29.52
CA LYS A 300 8.64 3.42 -30.50
C LYS A 300 9.91 2.56 -30.52
N ASN A 301 11.07 3.19 -30.33
CA ASN A 301 12.37 2.50 -30.28
C ASN A 301 12.73 1.95 -28.89
N LYS A 302 11.80 1.98 -27.92
CA LYS A 302 12.01 1.55 -26.52
C LYS A 302 13.13 2.32 -25.79
N LEU A 303 13.45 3.53 -26.27
CA LEU A 303 14.40 4.46 -25.65
C LEU A 303 13.70 5.48 -24.73
N ALA A 304 12.37 5.55 -24.78
CA ALA A 304 11.54 6.30 -23.85
C ALA A 304 10.34 5.46 -23.41
N VAL A 305 9.98 5.51 -22.12
CA VAL A 305 8.78 4.83 -21.61
C VAL A 305 8.03 5.75 -20.66
N PRO A 306 6.71 5.63 -20.52
CA PRO A 306 5.98 6.35 -19.47
C PRO A 306 6.63 6.12 -18.09
N PHE A 307 6.70 7.19 -17.30
CA PHE A 307 7.36 7.19 -16.00
C PHE A 307 6.82 6.10 -15.09
N HIS A 308 7.71 5.40 -14.37
CA HIS A 308 7.37 4.29 -13.47
C HIS A 308 6.61 3.11 -14.10
N ARG A 309 6.46 3.04 -15.44
CA ARG A 309 5.68 1.97 -16.13
C ARG A 309 6.10 0.55 -15.74
N ARG A 310 7.39 0.33 -15.44
CA ARG A 310 7.95 -1.00 -15.11
C ARG A 310 7.84 -1.37 -13.64
N VAL A 311 7.81 -0.37 -12.75
CA VAL A 311 7.75 -0.57 -11.31
C VAL A 311 6.29 -0.57 -10.84
N PHE A 312 5.45 0.22 -11.52
CA PHE A 312 4.09 0.51 -11.13
C PHE A 312 3.15 0.50 -12.35
N ILE A 313 2.79 -0.68 -12.82
CA ILE A 313 2.02 -0.82 -14.07
C ILE A 313 0.60 -0.22 -13.99
N TYR A 314 -0.01 -0.23 -12.81
CA TYR A 314 -1.37 0.27 -12.55
C TYR A 314 -1.43 1.77 -12.23
N ASN A 315 -0.27 2.41 -12.09
CA ASN A 315 -0.18 3.83 -11.72
C ASN A 315 -0.55 4.77 -12.88
N GLN A 316 -0.44 4.33 -14.14
CA GLN A 316 -0.48 5.26 -15.28
C GLN A 316 -1.86 5.37 -15.96
N TYR A 317 -2.90 4.71 -15.44
CA TYR A 317 -4.25 4.73 -16.04
C TYR A 317 -4.90 6.12 -16.01
N ALA A 318 -4.60 6.94 -15.00
CA ALA A 318 -5.14 8.30 -14.87
C ALA A 318 -4.73 9.21 -16.04
N SER A 319 -3.47 9.14 -16.45
CA SER A 319 -2.94 9.96 -17.55
C SER A 319 -3.27 9.40 -18.95
N ASN A 320 -3.75 8.15 -19.03
CA ASN A 320 -4.05 7.41 -20.27
C ASN A 320 -3.03 7.70 -21.40
N PHE A 321 -1.78 7.25 -21.18
CA PHE A 321 -0.68 7.50 -22.11
C PHE A 321 -0.97 6.98 -23.51
N THR A 322 -1.72 5.88 -23.68
CA THR A 322 -2.10 5.39 -25.01
C THR A 322 -2.95 6.41 -25.77
N ARG A 323 -3.91 7.07 -25.10
CA ARG A 323 -4.69 8.16 -25.69
C ARG A 323 -3.82 9.40 -25.95
N TRP A 324 -2.91 9.72 -25.04
CA TRP A 324 -1.99 10.84 -25.22
C TRP A 324 -1.02 10.61 -26.39
N GLU A 325 -0.54 9.37 -26.58
CA GLU A 325 0.35 8.97 -27.67
C GLU A 325 -0.38 8.94 -29.01
N SER A 326 -1.62 8.46 -29.05
CA SER A 326 -2.43 8.35 -30.28
C SER A 326 -2.89 9.70 -30.83
N THR A 327 -3.02 10.71 -29.97
CA THR A 327 -3.28 12.10 -30.38
C THR A 327 -2.05 12.79 -30.99
N GLY A 328 -0.89 12.13 -31.04
CA GLY A 328 0.38 12.70 -31.53
C GLY A 328 0.70 12.40 -32.99
N GLY A 329 0.22 13.24 -33.92
CA GLY A 329 0.58 13.15 -35.34
C GLY A 329 0.38 14.43 -36.14
N ASN A 330 -0.71 15.16 -35.91
CA ASN A 330 -1.19 16.27 -36.76
C ASN A 330 -1.70 17.52 -36.00
N GLU A 331 -1.42 17.69 -34.70
CA GLU A 331 -1.91 18.84 -33.92
C GLU A 331 -0.90 20.01 -33.88
N SER A 332 -1.44 21.22 -33.71
CA SER A 332 -0.73 22.48 -33.51
C SER A 332 0.38 22.36 -32.45
N LEU A 333 1.49 23.06 -32.64
CA LEU A 333 2.56 23.20 -31.63
C LEU A 333 2.05 23.86 -30.33
N ALA A 334 0.87 24.47 -30.34
CA ALA A 334 0.30 25.12 -29.18
C ALA A 334 -0.20 24.13 -28.12
N THR A 335 0.12 24.43 -26.87
CA THR A 335 -0.37 23.68 -25.71
C THR A 335 -1.89 23.76 -25.59
N HIS A 336 -2.52 22.61 -25.37
CA HIS A 336 -3.96 22.43 -25.21
C HIS A 336 -4.27 21.22 -24.31
N VAL A 337 -5.53 21.09 -23.89
CA VAL A 337 -6.01 19.92 -23.16
C VAL A 337 -6.22 18.77 -24.13
N SER A 338 -5.39 17.72 -24.03
CA SER A 338 -5.55 16.50 -24.83
C SER A 338 -6.81 15.73 -24.42
N HIS A 339 -7.00 15.56 -23.12
CA HIS A 339 -8.18 14.89 -22.59
C HIS A 339 -8.36 15.12 -21.09
N ASN A 340 -9.60 14.99 -20.63
CA ASN A 340 -9.91 14.94 -19.21
C ASN A 340 -9.54 13.57 -18.65
N VAL A 341 -8.99 13.55 -17.43
CA VAL A 341 -8.76 12.32 -16.69
C VAL A 341 -10.11 11.75 -16.30
N THR A 342 -10.48 10.62 -16.92
CA THR A 342 -11.77 9.98 -16.71
C THR A 342 -11.71 8.96 -15.57
N ASN A 343 -10.61 8.24 -15.43
CA ASN A 343 -10.42 7.20 -14.43
C ASN A 343 -9.22 7.56 -13.57
N PHE A 344 -9.47 8.16 -12.40
CA PHE A 344 -8.40 8.45 -11.45
C PHE A 344 -8.15 7.20 -10.60
N GLU A 345 -7.23 6.34 -11.04
CA GLU A 345 -6.78 5.21 -10.23
C GLU A 345 -5.72 5.72 -9.23
N LEU A 346 -5.99 5.53 -7.95
CA LEU A 346 -5.38 6.22 -6.79
C LEU A 346 -3.96 5.75 -6.45
N LEU A 347 -3.33 5.12 -7.44
CA LEU A 347 -2.03 4.48 -7.32
C LEU A 347 -0.91 5.37 -7.84
N TYR A 348 -1.18 6.49 -8.51
CA TYR A 348 -0.17 7.46 -8.96
C TYR A 348 -0.60 8.88 -8.73
N GLU A 349 0.36 9.69 -8.33
CA GLU A 349 0.19 11.13 -8.39
C GLU A 349 0.89 11.65 -9.66
N PRO A 350 0.14 12.21 -10.62
CA PRO A 350 0.74 12.81 -11.78
C PRO A 350 1.50 14.10 -11.41
N PHE A 351 2.48 14.47 -12.22
CA PHE A 351 2.99 15.84 -12.20
C PHE A 351 1.92 16.76 -12.81
N TYR A 352 1.62 17.87 -12.16
CA TYR A 352 0.59 18.80 -12.62
C TYR A 352 0.95 20.25 -12.33
N VAL A 353 0.31 21.14 -13.09
CA VAL A 353 0.26 22.57 -12.86
C VAL A 353 -1.10 22.91 -12.25
N ALA A 354 -1.12 23.61 -11.13
CA ALA A 354 -2.35 24.04 -10.47
C ALA A 354 -2.12 25.33 -9.66
N SER A 355 -3.19 26.00 -9.27
CA SER A 355 -3.09 27.15 -8.37
C SER A 355 -2.71 26.73 -6.95
N ASP A 356 -2.33 27.70 -6.13
CA ASP A 356 -1.97 27.51 -4.73
C ASP A 356 -3.13 26.97 -3.85
N THR A 357 -4.37 27.07 -4.34
CA THR A 357 -5.58 26.51 -3.73
C THR A 357 -5.54 24.99 -3.50
N VAL A 358 -4.63 24.27 -4.16
CA VAL A 358 -4.48 22.83 -3.94
C VAL A 358 -4.11 22.54 -2.47
N PRO A 359 -4.71 21.51 -1.84
CA PRO A 359 -4.39 21.13 -0.48
C PRO A 359 -2.88 20.90 -0.29
N PRO A 360 -2.32 21.28 0.86
CA PRO A 360 -0.93 20.99 1.17
C PRO A 360 -0.68 19.48 1.28
N HIS A 361 0.56 19.11 0.98
CA HIS A 361 1.04 17.73 1.14
C HIS A 361 1.05 17.40 2.62
N ASP A 362 0.43 16.30 3.02
CA ASP A 362 0.40 15.95 4.44
C ASP A 362 1.81 15.63 4.95
N GLU A 363 2.28 16.48 5.86
CA GLU A 363 3.64 16.51 6.38
C GLU A 363 3.97 15.30 7.27
N ARG A 364 2.96 14.52 7.70
CA ARG A 364 3.19 13.27 8.43
C ARG A 364 3.83 12.19 7.57
N PHE A 365 3.76 12.28 6.25
CA PHE A 365 4.39 11.32 5.35
C PHE A 365 5.80 11.80 4.98
N LEU A 366 6.79 10.98 5.32
CA LEU A 366 8.20 11.27 5.06
C LEU A 366 8.78 10.31 4.01
N GLY A 367 9.86 10.71 3.36
CA GLY A 367 10.69 9.95 2.42
C GLY A 367 10.27 9.92 0.95
N TYR A 368 11.20 9.42 0.14
CA TYR A 368 11.09 9.31 -1.31
C TYR A 368 10.09 8.23 -1.74
N GLY A 369 9.32 8.50 -2.80
CA GLY A 369 8.31 7.58 -3.33
C GLY A 369 6.96 7.61 -2.60
N PHE A 370 6.81 8.49 -1.60
CA PHE A 370 5.53 8.88 -1.05
C PHE A 370 5.20 10.27 -1.53
N THR A 371 4.28 10.37 -2.49
CA THR A 371 3.86 11.66 -3.02
C THR A 371 2.33 11.83 -2.85
N ARG A 372 1.98 12.72 -1.91
CA ARG A 372 0.89 13.73 -1.94
C ARG A 372 -0.59 13.36 -2.11
N ASN A 373 -1.02 12.16 -1.70
CA ASN A 373 -2.26 11.94 -0.92
C ASN A 373 -2.62 10.47 -0.86
N THR A 374 -2.11 9.63 -1.76
CA THR A 374 -2.14 8.19 -1.55
C THR A 374 -1.14 7.49 -2.39
N GLN A 375 -0.32 6.67 -1.75
CA GLN A 375 0.19 5.47 -2.37
C GLN A 375 0.68 4.49 -1.33
N LEU A 376 0.19 3.26 -1.49
CA LEU A 376 0.86 2.04 -1.04
C LEU A 376 1.18 1.24 -2.29
N ASP A 377 2.46 1.01 -2.52
CA ASP A 377 2.91 0.03 -3.50
C ASP A 377 2.52 -1.40 -3.07
N SER A 378 2.05 -2.21 -4.00
CA SER A 378 1.68 -3.62 -3.83
C SER A 378 2.85 -4.62 -4.00
N SER A 379 4.10 -4.16 -4.13
CA SER A 379 5.22 -5.05 -4.47
C SER A 379 6.39 -5.07 -3.48
N SER A 380 6.24 -5.79 -2.35
CA SER A 380 7.39 -6.35 -1.62
C SER A 380 6.93 -7.36 -0.56
N ASN A 381 6.45 -8.53 -1.01
CA ASN A 381 6.35 -9.71 -0.14
C ASN A 381 6.76 -11.01 -0.85
N LEU A 382 7.55 -10.92 -1.93
CA LEU A 382 7.99 -12.11 -2.67
C LEU A 382 9.48 -12.47 -2.48
N TYR A 383 10.28 -11.65 -1.78
CA TYR A 383 11.70 -11.96 -1.55
C TYR A 383 12.03 -12.47 -0.14
N ALA A 384 11.10 -12.45 0.82
CA ALA A 384 11.29 -13.07 2.13
C ALA A 384 11.00 -14.58 2.13
N SER A 385 10.26 -15.10 1.14
CA SER A 385 9.89 -16.52 1.08
C SER A 385 10.90 -17.39 0.34
N LEU A 386 11.78 -16.84 -0.50
CA LEU A 386 12.78 -17.65 -1.24
C LEU A 386 13.94 -18.15 -0.37
N LYS A 387 14.22 -17.52 0.78
CA LYS A 387 15.21 -18.08 1.73
C LYS A 387 14.66 -19.26 2.55
N CYS A 388 13.34 -19.34 2.74
CA CYS A 388 12.70 -20.54 3.29
C CYS A 388 12.66 -21.67 2.26
N VAL A 389 12.43 -21.36 0.97
CA VAL A 389 12.41 -22.39 -0.08
C VAL A 389 13.79 -22.99 -0.30
N PHE A 390 14.89 -22.24 -0.18
CA PHE A 390 16.24 -22.81 -0.33
C PHE A 390 16.61 -23.77 0.81
N TYR A 391 16.20 -23.48 2.05
CA TYR A 391 16.39 -24.42 3.17
C TYR A 391 15.50 -25.66 3.06
N VAL A 392 14.26 -25.49 2.58
CA VAL A 392 13.31 -26.61 2.40
C VAL A 392 13.69 -27.48 1.19
N PHE A 393 14.23 -26.91 0.11
CA PHE A 393 14.72 -27.70 -1.04
C PHE A 393 15.98 -28.49 -0.72
N VAL A 394 16.92 -27.92 0.06
CA VAL A 394 18.10 -28.65 0.52
C VAL A 394 17.69 -29.78 1.48
N SER A 395 16.67 -29.57 2.33
CA SER A 395 16.11 -30.64 3.16
C SER A 395 15.34 -31.70 2.36
N LEU A 396 14.60 -31.33 1.32
CA LEU A 396 13.85 -32.27 0.46
C LEU A 396 14.76 -33.08 -0.47
N VAL A 397 15.88 -32.52 -0.93
CA VAL A 397 16.88 -33.29 -1.71
C VAL A 397 17.60 -34.32 -0.83
N ILE A 398 17.82 -34.02 0.46
CA ILE A 398 18.34 -34.98 1.44
C ILE A 398 17.31 -36.07 1.74
N ILE A 399 16.02 -35.72 1.84
CA ILE A 399 14.93 -36.68 2.06
C ILE A 399 14.67 -37.55 0.81
N CYS A 400 14.72 -37.00 -0.41
CA CYS A 400 14.60 -37.77 -1.64
C CYS A 400 15.78 -38.72 -1.86
N LYS A 401 16.98 -38.39 -1.36
CA LYS A 401 18.12 -39.30 -1.38
C LYS A 401 17.96 -40.45 -0.37
N LEU A 402 17.32 -40.20 0.77
CA LEU A 402 16.92 -41.22 1.75
C LEU A 402 15.76 -42.11 1.29
N VAL A 403 14.89 -41.63 0.40
CA VAL A 403 13.78 -42.41 -0.17
C VAL A 403 14.22 -43.21 -1.40
N ALA A 404 15.18 -42.72 -2.19
CA ALA A 404 15.76 -43.48 -3.30
C ALA A 404 16.58 -44.71 -2.82
N ASP A 405 17.20 -44.65 -1.65
CA ASP A 405 17.90 -45.80 -1.03
C ASP A 405 16.95 -46.83 -0.38
N LEU A 406 15.63 -46.58 -0.36
CA LEU A 406 14.60 -47.48 0.19
C LEU A 406 13.81 -48.23 -0.89
N GLN A 407 14.22 -48.16 -2.16
CA GLN A 407 13.50 -48.77 -3.28
C GLN A 407 14.37 -49.65 -4.19
N GLU A 408 15.45 -50.23 -3.64
CA GLU A 408 16.19 -51.35 -4.23
C GLU A 408 16.24 -52.53 -3.26
N ALA A 409 15.08 -53.13 -2.97
CA ALA A 409 15.00 -54.51 -2.47
C ALA A 409 13.56 -54.99 -2.55
N THR A 410 13.06 -55.25 -3.76
CA THR A 410 12.12 -56.36 -4.07
C THR A 410 11.75 -56.25 -5.54
N ASP A 411 12.52 -56.95 -6.38
CA ASP A 411 12.10 -57.40 -7.70
C ASP A 411 12.46 -58.88 -7.77
N GLY A 412 11.52 -59.74 -8.20
CA GLY A 412 11.78 -61.17 -8.42
C GLY A 412 10.68 -62.14 -8.00
N ASP A 413 9.56 -62.08 -8.72
CA ASP A 413 8.66 -63.15 -9.25
C ASP A 413 8.78 -64.62 -8.75
N CYS A 414 7.62 -65.25 -8.48
CA CYS A 414 7.17 -66.52 -9.06
C CYS A 414 5.77 -66.94 -8.55
N ASP A 415 5.02 -67.54 -9.48
CA ASP A 415 3.61 -67.90 -9.53
C ASP A 415 3.25 -69.25 -8.81
N ASP A 416 1.95 -69.58 -8.85
CA ASP A 416 1.25 -70.87 -8.66
C ASP A 416 0.49 -71.22 -7.34
N ASN A 417 -0.86 -71.18 -7.47
CA ASN A 417 -1.91 -72.13 -7.07
C ASN A 417 -2.21 -72.47 -5.59
N LEU A 418 -3.45 -72.22 -5.14
CA LEU A 418 -4.50 -73.22 -4.83
C LEU A 418 -5.74 -72.61 -4.12
N GLU A 419 -6.93 -73.10 -4.53
CA GLU A 419 -8.30 -73.00 -3.94
C GLU A 419 -8.36 -73.48 -2.47
N GLU A 420 -9.40 -73.37 -1.61
CA GLU A 420 -10.86 -73.25 -1.72
C GLU A 420 -11.50 -72.95 -0.31
N GLN A 421 -12.76 -72.48 -0.31
CA GLN A 421 -13.86 -72.69 0.67
C GLN A 421 -13.95 -71.99 2.06
N ALA A 422 -15.17 -71.48 2.32
CA ALA A 422 -15.71 -70.78 3.50
C ALA A 422 -16.21 -71.74 4.62
N PRO A 423 -16.66 -71.23 5.80
CA PRO A 423 -18.12 -71.05 5.97
C PRO A 423 -18.60 -69.90 6.91
N GLU A 424 -19.92 -69.70 6.88
CA GLU A 424 -20.82 -68.76 7.61
C GLU A 424 -20.90 -68.94 9.14
N ILE A 425 -21.53 -67.98 9.85
CA ILE A 425 -22.73 -68.18 10.71
C ILE A 425 -23.24 -66.83 11.26
N ASP A 426 -24.57 -66.70 11.31
CA ASP A 426 -25.37 -65.56 11.77
C ASP A 426 -26.26 -65.93 13.00
N VAL A 427 -26.65 -64.87 13.70
CA VAL A 427 -27.79 -64.57 14.60
C VAL A 427 -28.03 -65.22 15.98
N GLN A 428 -28.28 -64.27 16.92
CA GLN A 428 -29.49 -64.09 17.75
C GLN A 428 -29.43 -64.31 19.29
N ASN A 429 -29.77 -63.20 19.98
CA ASN A 429 -30.55 -62.99 21.22
C ASN A 429 -29.77 -62.22 22.31
N LEU A 430 -30.22 -61.13 22.96
CA LEU A 430 -31.54 -60.47 23.20
C LEU A 430 -31.25 -58.96 23.48
N LEU A 431 -32.02 -57.96 22.99
CA LEU A 431 -33.26 -57.35 23.57
C LEU A 431 -33.07 -56.98 25.06
N GLU A 432 -33.18 -55.73 25.58
CA GLU A 432 -34.04 -54.56 25.34
C GLU A 432 -33.38 -53.28 25.90
N LEU A 433 -33.66 -52.10 25.30
CA LEU A 433 -34.14 -50.88 25.98
C LEU A 433 -34.39 -49.78 24.94
N GLU A 434 -35.63 -49.28 24.94
CA GLU A 434 -36.22 -48.31 24.00
C GLU A 434 -35.64 -46.89 24.06
N GLU A 435 -35.65 -46.27 22.87
CA GLU A 435 -35.89 -44.87 22.49
C GLU A 435 -35.52 -43.71 23.45
N VAL A 436 -34.52 -42.93 23.03
CA VAL A 436 -34.66 -41.47 22.82
C VAL A 436 -33.79 -41.06 21.61
N CYS A 437 -34.40 -40.69 20.48
CA CYS A 437 -33.69 -40.03 19.38
C CYS A 437 -33.57 -38.52 19.65
N PRO A 438 -32.36 -37.90 19.66
CA PRO A 438 -32.24 -36.48 19.38
C PRO A 438 -32.25 -36.26 17.86
N GLU A 439 -33.22 -35.46 17.41
CA GLU A 439 -33.42 -35.05 16.02
C GLU A 439 -32.11 -34.64 15.29
N LEU A 440 -31.85 -35.23 14.12
CA LEU A 440 -30.83 -34.79 13.18
C LEU A 440 -31.16 -33.37 12.66
N SER A 441 -30.49 -32.36 13.22
CA SER A 441 -30.58 -30.96 12.75
C SER A 441 -29.43 -30.62 11.79
N GLY A 442 -29.80 -30.04 10.63
CA GLY A 442 -28.93 -29.80 9.48
C GLY A 442 -27.63 -29.02 9.77
N GLN A 443 -26.51 -29.61 9.38
CA GLN A 443 -25.14 -29.11 9.52
C GLN A 443 -24.64 -28.46 8.22
N ILE A 444 -24.02 -27.26 8.17
CA ILE A 444 -23.11 -26.91 7.02
C ILE A 444 -22.20 -28.12 6.81
N ILE A 445 -21.77 -28.47 5.59
CA ILE A 445 -21.01 -29.71 5.38
C ILE A 445 -19.75 -29.67 6.27
N GLY A 446 -19.72 -30.44 7.36
CA GLY A 446 -18.70 -30.41 8.43
C GLY A 446 -18.73 -29.24 9.42
N GLY A 447 -19.83 -28.49 9.52
CA GLY A 447 -20.03 -27.33 10.42
C GLY A 447 -20.94 -27.61 11.61
N ARG A 448 -21.00 -26.65 12.55
CA ARG A 448 -21.78 -26.76 13.81
C ARG A 448 -22.75 -25.59 13.98
N PRO A 449 -23.86 -25.77 14.73
CA PRO A 449 -24.76 -24.66 15.07
C PRO A 449 -24.04 -23.52 15.78
N SER A 450 -24.40 -22.29 15.43
CA SER A 450 -23.87 -21.05 16.00
C SER A 450 -24.98 -20.04 16.29
N SER A 451 -24.59 -18.87 16.80
CA SER A 451 -25.52 -17.81 17.17
C SER A 451 -24.98 -16.43 16.83
N VAL A 452 -25.90 -15.48 16.70
CA VAL A 452 -25.55 -14.08 16.44
C VAL A 452 -24.76 -13.46 17.60
N ALA A 453 -24.85 -13.99 18.82
CA ALA A 453 -24.02 -13.56 19.93
C ALA A 453 -22.51 -13.84 19.72
N ARG A 454 -22.16 -14.88 18.94
CA ARG A 454 -20.77 -15.17 18.56
C ARG A 454 -20.36 -14.43 17.29
N HIS A 455 -21.31 -14.20 16.38
CA HIS A 455 -21.08 -13.58 15.08
C HIS A 455 -22.04 -12.41 14.84
N PRO A 456 -21.94 -11.32 15.64
CA PRO A 456 -22.90 -10.20 15.61
C PRO A 456 -22.82 -9.35 14.34
N TYR A 457 -21.83 -9.58 13.49
CA TYR A 457 -21.66 -8.96 12.18
C TYR A 457 -22.44 -9.66 11.08
N GLN A 458 -22.97 -10.86 11.30
CA GLN A 458 -23.58 -11.66 10.25
C GLN A 458 -24.90 -11.05 9.77
N VAL A 459 -25.11 -11.04 8.46
CA VAL A 459 -26.32 -10.54 7.80
C VAL A 459 -26.91 -11.63 6.91
N SER A 460 -28.23 -11.76 6.91
CA SER A 460 -29.00 -12.57 5.95
C SER A 460 -29.71 -11.65 4.96
N MET A 461 -29.55 -11.90 3.67
CA MET A 461 -30.24 -11.18 2.61
C MET A 461 -31.53 -11.90 2.25
N VAL A 462 -32.65 -11.20 2.40
CA VAL A 462 -34.01 -11.71 2.30
C VAL A 462 -34.69 -11.10 1.08
N LEU A 463 -35.21 -11.96 0.20
CA LEU A 463 -36.05 -11.60 -0.94
C LEU A 463 -37.35 -12.39 -0.85
N ASN A 464 -38.50 -11.70 -0.85
CA ASN A 464 -39.84 -12.32 -0.80
C ASN A 464 -40.01 -13.35 0.35
N GLY A 465 -39.40 -13.10 1.51
CA GLY A 465 -39.46 -13.99 2.68
C GLY A 465 -38.43 -15.13 2.69
N ASN A 466 -37.69 -15.34 1.61
CA ASN A 466 -36.64 -16.36 1.50
C ASN A 466 -35.24 -15.74 1.57
N SER A 467 -34.34 -16.35 2.33
CA SER A 467 -32.92 -15.96 2.37
C SER A 467 -32.17 -16.62 1.23
N PHE A 468 -31.41 -15.84 0.44
CA PHE A 468 -30.70 -16.35 -0.75
C PHE A 468 -29.18 -16.08 -0.74
N CYS A 469 -28.73 -15.04 -0.04
CA CYS A 469 -27.31 -14.72 0.19
C CYS A 469 -27.06 -14.27 1.64
N GLY A 470 -25.81 -14.31 2.05
CA GLY A 470 -25.29 -13.70 3.26
C GLY A 470 -24.67 -12.33 3.02
N GLY A 471 -24.20 -11.72 4.10
CA GLY A 471 -23.44 -10.48 4.11
C GLY A 471 -22.84 -10.25 5.50
N PHE A 472 -22.11 -9.16 5.67
CA PHE A 472 -21.58 -8.77 6.98
C PHE A 472 -21.45 -7.27 7.18
N ILE A 473 -21.68 -6.84 8.42
CA ILE A 473 -21.69 -5.43 8.83
C ILE A 473 -20.24 -4.92 8.93
N ILE A 474 -19.94 -3.81 8.26
CA ILE A 474 -18.61 -3.16 8.35
C ILE A 474 -18.67 -1.78 9.01
N SER A 475 -19.84 -1.16 9.05
CA SER A 475 -20.11 0.10 9.75
C SER A 475 -21.62 0.24 10.02
N PRO A 476 -22.07 1.28 10.74
CA PRO A 476 -23.50 1.50 10.97
C PRO A 476 -24.31 1.60 9.66
N ASP A 477 -23.70 2.12 8.60
CA ASP A 477 -24.38 2.43 7.35
C ASP A 477 -24.12 1.41 6.23
N TYR A 478 -23.17 0.49 6.42
CA TYR A 478 -22.67 -0.35 5.34
C TYR A 478 -22.58 -1.84 5.70
N VAL A 479 -23.03 -2.64 4.74
CA VAL A 479 -22.89 -4.11 4.71
C VAL A 479 -22.10 -4.50 3.45
N LEU A 480 -21.17 -5.43 3.58
CA LEU A 480 -20.50 -6.06 2.45
C LEU A 480 -21.15 -7.40 2.10
N THR A 481 -21.14 -7.72 0.82
CA THR A 481 -21.66 -8.97 0.24
C THR A 481 -20.91 -9.29 -1.06
N ALA A 482 -21.20 -10.42 -1.69
CA ALA A 482 -20.74 -10.74 -3.02
C ALA A 482 -21.52 -9.94 -4.08
N ALA A 483 -20.86 -9.60 -5.19
CA ALA A 483 -21.47 -8.87 -6.29
C ALA A 483 -22.54 -9.69 -7.02
N HIS A 484 -22.31 -10.99 -7.19
CA HIS A 484 -23.26 -11.88 -7.86
C HIS A 484 -24.63 -11.95 -7.15
N CYS A 485 -24.67 -11.68 -5.84
CA CYS A 485 -25.91 -11.63 -5.07
C CYS A 485 -26.81 -10.45 -5.44
N VAL A 486 -26.24 -9.35 -5.96
CA VAL A 486 -26.97 -8.06 -6.07
C VAL A 486 -26.85 -7.38 -7.43
N ARG A 487 -26.02 -7.88 -8.36
CA ARG A 487 -25.79 -7.26 -9.68
C ARG A 487 -27.06 -7.00 -10.51
N ASN A 488 -28.05 -7.90 -10.41
CA ASN A 488 -29.29 -7.83 -11.19
C ASN A 488 -30.53 -7.60 -10.31
N VAL A 489 -30.35 -7.07 -9.09
CA VAL A 489 -31.44 -6.86 -8.13
C VAL A 489 -31.58 -5.37 -7.85
N GLN A 490 -32.79 -4.83 -7.95
CA GLN A 490 -33.04 -3.44 -7.58
C GLN A 490 -32.84 -3.24 -6.06
N PRO A 491 -32.22 -2.12 -5.61
CA PRO A 491 -32.00 -1.87 -4.18
C PRO A 491 -33.26 -1.99 -3.32
N SER A 492 -34.41 -1.54 -3.83
CA SER A 492 -35.72 -1.62 -3.17
C SER A 492 -36.21 -3.05 -2.91
N GLY A 493 -35.75 -4.02 -3.70
CA GLY A 493 -36.07 -5.45 -3.53
C GLY A 493 -35.19 -6.16 -2.51
N VAL A 494 -34.08 -5.55 -2.07
CA VAL A 494 -33.13 -6.16 -1.14
C VAL A 494 -33.47 -5.77 0.30
N ARG A 495 -33.83 -6.76 1.13
CA ARG A 495 -33.97 -6.58 2.58
C ARG A 495 -32.91 -7.37 3.32
N LEU A 496 -32.39 -6.79 4.40
CA LEU A 496 -31.34 -7.41 5.20
C LEU A 496 -31.87 -7.71 6.60
N ARG A 497 -31.73 -8.95 7.06
CA ARG A 497 -31.97 -9.34 8.46
C ARG A 497 -30.64 -9.29 9.22
N VAL A 498 -30.59 -8.47 10.25
CA VAL A 498 -29.43 -8.31 11.16
C VAL A 498 -29.82 -8.70 12.58
N GLY A 499 -28.87 -9.12 13.41
CA GLY A 499 -29.15 -9.41 14.82
C GLY A 499 -30.00 -10.67 15.07
N SER A 500 -30.02 -11.62 14.15
CA SER A 500 -30.74 -12.89 14.33
C SER A 500 -29.83 -14.11 14.20
N THR A 501 -30.04 -15.09 15.08
CA THR A 501 -29.52 -16.45 14.93
C THR A 501 -30.34 -17.25 13.92
N ARG A 502 -31.62 -16.91 13.75
CA ARG A 502 -32.55 -17.64 12.90
C ARG A 502 -32.69 -16.96 11.54
N ARG A 503 -32.71 -17.77 10.48
CA ARG A 503 -32.88 -17.30 9.11
C ARG A 503 -34.28 -16.73 8.87
N ASP A 504 -35.29 -17.32 9.53
CA ASP A 504 -36.71 -17.11 9.27
C ASP A 504 -37.42 -16.20 10.27
N SER A 505 -36.88 -16.01 11.47
CA SER A 505 -37.47 -15.18 12.52
C SER A 505 -36.40 -14.42 13.33
N GLY A 506 -36.83 -13.50 14.20
CA GLY A 506 -35.95 -12.70 15.05
C GLY A 506 -35.12 -11.64 14.31
N GLY A 507 -34.31 -10.91 15.09
CA GLY A 507 -33.50 -9.79 14.63
C GLY A 507 -34.32 -8.63 14.09
N ARG A 508 -33.66 -7.76 13.31
CA ARG A 508 -34.27 -6.59 12.68
C ARG A 508 -34.12 -6.66 11.17
N ILE A 509 -35.20 -6.35 10.45
CA ILE A 509 -35.16 -6.18 9.00
C ILE A 509 -34.83 -4.72 8.69
N VAL A 510 -33.79 -4.49 7.88
CA VAL A 510 -33.38 -3.16 7.43
C VAL A 510 -33.42 -3.08 5.90
N ALA A 511 -33.78 -1.91 5.40
CA ALA A 511 -33.85 -1.63 3.97
C ALA A 511 -32.49 -1.16 3.44
N VAL A 512 -32.24 -1.44 2.16
CA VAL A 512 -31.05 -0.99 1.44
C VAL A 512 -31.43 0.23 0.59
N ALA A 513 -30.72 1.34 0.78
CA ALA A 513 -30.91 2.54 -0.02
C ALA A 513 -30.11 2.49 -1.33
N ASN A 514 -28.93 1.86 -1.32
CA ASN A 514 -28.07 1.81 -2.50
C ASN A 514 -27.23 0.53 -2.55
N VAL A 515 -27.07 -0.02 -3.75
CA VAL A 515 -26.19 -1.15 -4.07
C VAL A 515 -25.03 -0.63 -4.92
N THR A 516 -23.81 -0.92 -4.51
CA THR A 516 -22.59 -0.59 -5.26
C THR A 516 -21.82 -1.88 -5.50
N VAL A 517 -21.91 -2.39 -6.73
CA VAL A 517 -21.12 -3.52 -7.21
C VAL A 517 -19.72 -3.05 -7.61
N HIS A 518 -18.70 -3.86 -7.37
CA HIS A 518 -17.35 -3.57 -7.82
C HIS A 518 -17.33 -3.34 -9.36
N PRO A 519 -16.76 -2.23 -9.87
CA PRO A 519 -16.85 -1.87 -11.29
C PRO A 519 -16.27 -2.91 -12.25
N GLN A 520 -15.22 -3.63 -11.81
CA GLN A 520 -14.55 -4.68 -12.57
C GLN A 520 -15.09 -6.09 -12.26
N TYR A 521 -16.28 -6.20 -11.66
CA TYR A 521 -16.86 -7.50 -11.34
C TYR A 521 -17.13 -8.33 -12.62
N GLY A 522 -16.58 -9.55 -12.65
CA GLY A 522 -16.80 -10.52 -13.72
C GLY A 522 -15.89 -10.37 -14.94
N GLN A 523 -14.73 -9.72 -14.79
CA GLN A 523 -13.70 -9.63 -15.83
C GLN A 523 -12.30 -9.99 -15.26
N PRO A 524 -11.88 -11.28 -15.21
CA PRO A 524 -12.54 -12.49 -15.73
C PRO A 524 -13.72 -12.99 -14.89
N GLN A 525 -14.42 -14.04 -15.33
CA GLN A 525 -15.66 -14.53 -14.72
C GLN A 525 -15.52 -14.72 -13.20
N PHE A 526 -16.42 -14.10 -12.43
CA PHE A 526 -16.41 -14.03 -10.96
C PHE A 526 -15.23 -13.29 -10.29
N ASP A 527 -14.37 -12.60 -11.04
CA ASP A 527 -13.36 -11.71 -10.46
C ASP A 527 -13.99 -10.47 -9.83
N ASN A 528 -13.35 -9.94 -8.78
CA ASN A 528 -13.83 -8.81 -7.99
C ASN A 528 -15.28 -8.97 -7.50
N ASP A 529 -15.65 -10.18 -7.08
CA ASP A 529 -17.01 -10.51 -6.63
C ASP A 529 -17.36 -9.94 -5.25
N ILE A 530 -17.42 -8.61 -5.18
CA ILE A 530 -17.75 -7.85 -3.97
C ILE A 530 -18.70 -6.70 -4.28
N ALA A 531 -19.61 -6.43 -3.36
CA ALA A 531 -20.50 -5.29 -3.40
C ALA A 531 -20.69 -4.70 -2.00
N ALA A 532 -20.90 -3.39 -1.95
CA ALA A 532 -21.27 -2.66 -0.76
C ALA A 532 -22.75 -2.24 -0.82
N LEU A 533 -23.46 -2.46 0.27
CA LEU A 533 -24.86 -2.10 0.44
C LEU A 533 -24.93 -0.96 1.45
N ARG A 534 -25.42 0.21 1.02
CA ARG A 534 -25.73 1.32 1.91
C ARG A 534 -27.13 1.13 2.46
N LEU A 535 -27.25 1.10 3.79
CA LEU A 535 -28.52 0.96 4.47
C LEU A 535 -29.33 2.27 4.37
N ALA A 536 -30.66 2.14 4.35
CA ALA A 536 -31.57 3.29 4.35
C ALA A 536 -31.57 4.03 5.70
N GLN A 537 -31.29 3.31 6.78
CA GLN A 537 -31.13 3.85 8.13
C GLN A 537 -29.92 3.20 8.80
N PRO A 538 -29.13 3.96 9.59
CA PRO A 538 -27.98 3.42 10.30
C PRO A 538 -28.38 2.35 11.32
N LEU A 539 -27.51 1.36 11.50
CA LEU A 539 -27.63 0.37 12.55
C LEU A 539 -27.29 0.98 13.91
N VAL A 540 -28.11 0.65 14.90
CA VAL A 540 -27.76 0.88 16.30
C VAL A 540 -27.07 -0.38 16.79
N PHE A 541 -25.81 -0.26 17.21
CA PHE A 541 -25.03 -1.40 17.65
C PHE A 541 -25.49 -1.90 19.02
N SER A 542 -25.44 -3.21 19.19
CA SER A 542 -25.86 -3.95 20.40
C SER A 542 -25.06 -5.25 20.48
N ASP A 543 -25.23 -6.05 21.52
CA ASP A 543 -24.53 -7.35 21.65
C ASP A 543 -24.83 -8.31 20.49
N ALA A 544 -25.98 -8.16 19.83
CA ALA A 544 -26.36 -8.95 18.66
C ALA A 544 -26.03 -8.27 17.32
N ILE A 545 -25.63 -6.99 17.30
CA ILE A 545 -25.39 -6.22 16.07
C ILE A 545 -24.09 -5.43 16.24
N GLN A 546 -23.00 -5.91 15.64
CA GLN A 546 -21.68 -5.25 15.70
C GLN A 546 -20.99 -5.32 14.35
N PRO A 547 -20.13 -4.35 14.01
CA PRO A 547 -19.31 -4.42 12.80
C PRO A 547 -18.16 -5.41 12.99
N ILE A 548 -17.71 -6.01 11.88
CA ILE A 548 -16.45 -6.76 11.82
C ILE A 548 -15.31 -5.91 11.28
N ARG A 549 -14.09 -6.17 11.75
CA ARG A 549 -12.90 -5.51 11.20
C ARG A 549 -12.60 -6.04 9.79
N LEU A 550 -12.10 -5.16 8.94
CA LEU A 550 -11.57 -5.52 7.63
C LEU A 550 -10.03 -5.59 7.66
N PRO A 551 -9.40 -6.45 6.85
CA PRO A 551 -7.96 -6.55 6.76
C PRO A 551 -7.38 -5.25 6.24
N THR A 552 -6.17 -4.90 6.67
CA THR A 552 -5.46 -3.76 6.09
C THR A 552 -5.19 -4.02 4.61
N PRO A 553 -5.12 -2.99 3.75
CA PRO A 553 -4.79 -3.19 2.34
C PRO A 553 -3.49 -3.98 2.17
N GLY A 554 -3.50 -4.99 1.30
CA GLY A 554 -2.36 -5.89 1.07
C GLY A 554 -2.01 -6.85 2.21
N GLN A 555 -2.81 -6.91 3.29
CA GLN A 555 -2.61 -7.89 4.35
C GLN A 555 -2.76 -9.31 3.79
N ALA A 556 -1.73 -10.15 3.99
CA ALA A 556 -1.77 -11.53 3.56
C ALA A 556 -2.91 -12.29 4.27
N VAL A 557 -3.63 -13.11 3.50
CA VAL A 557 -4.59 -14.06 4.05
C VAL A 557 -3.78 -15.12 4.84
N PRO A 558 -4.06 -15.33 6.14
CA PRO A 558 -3.30 -16.27 6.93
C PRO A 558 -3.56 -17.71 6.45
N LEU A 559 -2.50 -18.51 6.29
CA LEU A 559 -2.58 -19.94 5.92
C LEU A 559 -3.03 -20.81 7.10
N VAL A 560 -4.20 -20.49 7.65
CA VAL A 560 -4.81 -21.11 8.84
C VAL A 560 -6.27 -21.45 8.54
N ARG A 561 -7.01 -21.94 9.53
CA ARG A 561 -8.46 -22.12 9.41
C ARG A 561 -9.18 -20.78 9.57
N LEU A 562 -10.03 -20.44 8.61
CA LEU A 562 -10.96 -19.31 8.68
C LEU A 562 -12.31 -19.82 9.13
N THR A 563 -13.00 -19.03 9.95
CA THR A 563 -14.38 -19.28 10.33
C THR A 563 -15.29 -18.69 9.27
N VAL A 564 -16.12 -19.53 8.65
CA VAL A 564 -17.18 -19.12 7.71
C VAL A 564 -18.52 -19.33 8.40
N THR A 565 -19.39 -18.34 8.29
CA THR A 565 -20.70 -18.32 8.96
C THR A 565 -21.80 -18.05 7.96
N GLY A 566 -22.94 -18.73 8.13
CA GLY A 566 -24.08 -18.54 7.25
C GLY A 566 -25.24 -19.47 7.56
N TRP A 567 -26.21 -19.48 6.65
CA TRP A 567 -27.36 -20.39 6.69
C TRP A 567 -27.41 -21.20 5.40
N GLY A 568 -26.29 -21.42 4.71
CA GLY A 568 -26.25 -22.16 3.46
C GLY A 568 -26.55 -23.65 3.60
N LEU A 569 -26.64 -24.32 2.45
CA LEU A 569 -26.94 -25.73 2.35
C LEU A 569 -25.93 -26.57 3.15
N THR A 570 -26.53 -27.58 3.74
CA THR A 570 -25.95 -28.41 4.80
C THR A 570 -25.36 -29.72 4.26
N ALA A 571 -25.74 -30.08 3.03
CA ALA A 571 -25.26 -31.27 2.34
C ALA A 571 -25.05 -30.93 0.86
N PRO A 572 -24.09 -31.58 0.15
CA PRO A 572 -23.84 -31.35 -1.27
C PRO A 572 -25.08 -31.50 -2.16
N ARG A 573 -26.09 -32.27 -1.71
CA ARG A 573 -27.39 -32.50 -2.37
C ARG A 573 -28.60 -32.21 -1.47
N GLY A 574 -28.41 -31.43 -0.40
CA GLY A 574 -29.47 -31.12 0.56
C GLY A 574 -30.57 -30.26 -0.05
N ARG A 575 -31.85 -30.58 0.22
CA ARG A 575 -33.00 -29.77 -0.21
C ARG A 575 -33.49 -28.78 0.85
N ARG A 576 -32.98 -28.84 2.08
CA ARG A 576 -33.42 -28.01 3.22
C ARG A 576 -32.26 -27.13 3.71
N ILE A 577 -32.52 -25.83 3.70
CA ILE A 577 -31.64 -24.79 4.24
C ILE A 577 -31.85 -24.74 5.77
N PRO A 578 -30.79 -24.71 6.59
CA PRO A 578 -30.90 -24.73 8.04
C PRO A 578 -31.64 -23.49 8.57
N ARG A 579 -32.45 -23.69 9.62
CA ARG A 579 -33.14 -22.60 10.32
C ARG A 579 -32.20 -21.79 11.21
N LEU A 580 -31.24 -22.47 11.84
CA LEU A 580 -30.22 -21.88 12.72
C LEU A 580 -28.98 -21.50 11.91
N MET A 581 -28.29 -20.46 12.38
CA MET A 581 -26.98 -20.06 11.84
C MET A 581 -25.98 -21.18 12.10
N MET A 582 -25.11 -21.40 11.14
CA MET A 582 -24.09 -22.42 11.18
C MET A 582 -22.71 -21.78 11.02
N GLU A 583 -21.70 -22.41 11.61
CA GLU A 583 -20.31 -22.01 11.46
C GLU A 583 -19.45 -23.22 11.06
N ALA A 584 -18.41 -22.98 10.25
CA ALA A 584 -17.44 -23.99 9.85
C ALA A 584 -16.03 -23.42 9.83
N ASN A 585 -15.04 -24.26 10.17
CA ASN A 585 -13.62 -23.88 10.16
C ASN A 585 -12.93 -24.45 8.93
N VAL A 586 -12.72 -23.57 7.95
CA VAL A 586 -12.26 -23.89 6.60
C VAL A 586 -10.76 -23.60 6.51
N PRO A 587 -9.88 -24.60 6.27
CA PRO A 587 -8.46 -24.36 6.09
C PRO A 587 -8.20 -23.59 4.79
N VAL A 588 -7.35 -22.57 4.83
CA VAL A 588 -6.93 -21.84 3.62
C VAL A 588 -6.06 -22.75 2.76
N VAL A 589 -6.40 -22.83 1.47
CA VAL A 589 -5.66 -23.59 0.47
C VAL A 589 -4.63 -22.65 -0.17
N PRO A 590 -3.34 -23.04 -0.24
CA PRO A 590 -2.33 -22.26 -0.94
C PRO A 590 -2.75 -21.94 -2.37
N HIS A 591 -2.50 -20.71 -2.82
CA HIS A 591 -2.99 -20.20 -4.10
C HIS A 591 -2.56 -21.07 -5.29
N TRP A 592 -1.32 -21.59 -5.29
CA TRP A 592 -0.81 -22.49 -6.32
C TRP A 592 -1.58 -23.81 -6.39
N LEU A 593 -1.98 -24.35 -5.23
CA LEU A 593 -2.71 -25.61 -5.14
C LEU A 593 -4.15 -25.40 -5.61
N CYS A 594 -4.75 -24.26 -5.25
CA CYS A 594 -6.08 -23.91 -5.75
C CYS A 594 -6.12 -23.67 -7.27
N ARG A 595 -5.02 -23.16 -7.85
CA ARG A 595 -4.89 -22.99 -9.30
C ARG A 595 -4.94 -24.31 -10.05
N LEU A 596 -4.59 -25.45 -9.43
CA LEU A 596 -4.78 -26.77 -10.06
C LEU A 596 -6.26 -27.08 -10.33
N SER A 597 -7.16 -26.58 -9.47
CA SER A 597 -8.60 -26.74 -9.65
C SER A 597 -9.16 -25.75 -10.66
N TYR A 598 -8.80 -24.47 -10.56
CA TYR A 598 -9.48 -23.38 -11.28
C TYR A 598 -8.72 -22.79 -12.47
N GLY A 599 -7.46 -23.16 -12.67
CA GLY A 599 -6.62 -22.63 -13.75
C GLY A 599 -6.51 -21.10 -13.71
N ASP A 600 -6.53 -20.48 -14.89
CA ASP A 600 -6.40 -19.03 -15.05
C ASP A 600 -7.64 -18.23 -14.61
N ALA A 601 -8.74 -18.91 -14.26
CA ALA A 601 -9.90 -18.26 -13.67
C ALA A 601 -9.64 -17.76 -12.23
N LEU A 602 -8.59 -18.24 -11.56
CA LEU A 602 -8.20 -17.80 -10.22
C LEU A 602 -7.25 -16.59 -10.29
N THR A 603 -7.75 -15.41 -9.92
CA THR A 603 -6.97 -14.15 -9.95
C THR A 603 -6.29 -13.86 -8.61
N THR A 604 -5.40 -12.86 -8.58
CA THR A 604 -4.77 -12.37 -7.34
C THR A 604 -5.77 -11.74 -6.36
N HIS A 605 -6.98 -11.38 -6.82
CA HIS A 605 -8.06 -10.86 -5.97
C HIS A 605 -8.86 -11.98 -5.30
N MET A 606 -8.43 -13.23 -5.42
CA MET A 606 -9.08 -14.41 -4.89
C MET A 606 -8.14 -15.26 -4.04
N PHE A 607 -8.71 -15.98 -3.09
CA PHE A 607 -8.03 -17.07 -2.39
C PHE A 607 -9.01 -18.22 -2.16
N CYS A 608 -8.51 -19.38 -1.75
CA CYS A 608 -9.33 -20.56 -1.61
C CYS A 608 -9.31 -21.12 -0.19
N GLY A 609 -10.38 -21.82 0.17
CA GLY A 609 -10.49 -22.52 1.44
C GLY A 609 -11.28 -23.81 1.31
N GLY A 610 -10.84 -24.82 2.04
CA GLY A 610 -11.45 -26.14 2.06
C GLY A 610 -10.39 -27.22 2.19
N HIS A 611 -10.82 -28.41 2.58
CA HIS A 611 -9.94 -29.57 2.54
C HIS A 611 -9.76 -30.02 1.09
N PHE A 612 -8.64 -29.62 0.48
CA PHE A 612 -8.39 -29.78 -0.96
C PHE A 612 -8.52 -31.22 -1.46
N LEU A 613 -7.93 -32.20 -0.76
CA LEU A 613 -7.87 -33.59 -1.23
C LEU A 613 -9.14 -34.39 -0.91
N ILE A 614 -9.66 -34.26 0.30
CA ILE A 614 -10.74 -35.11 0.83
C ILE A 614 -12.12 -34.45 0.77
N GLY A 615 -12.20 -33.15 0.52
CA GLY A 615 -13.46 -32.40 0.59
C GLY A 615 -14.05 -32.39 2.01
N GLY A 616 -15.37 -32.48 2.12
CA GLY A 616 -16.07 -32.65 3.40
C GLY A 616 -16.26 -31.40 4.27
N VAL A 617 -15.55 -30.29 4.00
CA VAL A 617 -15.85 -28.97 4.61
C VAL A 617 -15.74 -27.86 3.56
N SER A 618 -16.85 -27.21 3.23
CA SER A 618 -16.89 -26.03 2.34
C SER A 618 -18.08 -25.13 2.65
N SER A 619 -18.05 -23.90 2.13
CA SER A 619 -19.29 -23.10 2.01
C SER A 619 -20.17 -23.69 0.90
N CYS A 620 -21.48 -23.52 0.98
CA CYS A 620 -22.41 -23.99 -0.05
C CYS A 620 -23.48 -22.94 -0.40
N GLN A 621 -24.45 -23.29 -1.25
CA GLN A 621 -25.52 -22.37 -1.66
C GLN A 621 -26.22 -21.75 -0.46
N GLY A 622 -26.30 -20.42 -0.40
CA GLY A 622 -26.87 -19.66 0.72
C GLY A 622 -25.84 -19.10 1.71
N ASP A 623 -24.56 -19.49 1.62
CA ASP A 623 -23.44 -18.82 2.31
C ASP A 623 -22.78 -17.73 1.46
N SER A 624 -23.09 -17.68 0.15
CA SER A 624 -22.59 -16.69 -0.79
C SER A 624 -22.76 -15.26 -0.27
N GLY A 625 -21.71 -14.45 -0.34
CA GLY A 625 -21.68 -13.10 0.23
C GLY A 625 -21.35 -13.03 1.72
N GLY A 626 -21.35 -14.16 2.44
CA GLY A 626 -20.93 -14.24 3.83
C GLY A 626 -19.42 -14.03 4.04
N PRO A 627 -18.97 -13.73 5.27
CA PRO A 627 -17.57 -13.46 5.57
C PRO A 627 -16.74 -14.74 5.82
N ALA A 628 -15.47 -14.69 5.48
CA ALA A 628 -14.43 -15.61 5.95
C ALA A 628 -13.55 -14.90 6.98
N VAL A 629 -13.58 -15.34 8.23
CA VAL A 629 -13.10 -14.58 9.39
C VAL A 629 -11.92 -15.25 10.08
N PHE A 630 -10.94 -14.45 10.49
CA PHE A 630 -9.89 -14.88 11.41
C PHE A 630 -9.62 -13.80 12.45
N ARG A 631 -9.65 -14.19 13.74
CA ARG A 631 -9.40 -13.30 14.90
C ARG A 631 -10.20 -11.98 14.85
N GLY A 632 -11.46 -12.05 14.46
CA GLY A 632 -12.37 -10.90 14.39
C GLY A 632 -12.15 -9.99 13.18
N THR A 633 -11.43 -10.45 12.16
CA THR A 633 -11.20 -9.73 10.89
C THR A 633 -11.72 -10.56 9.71
N ALA A 634 -12.53 -9.97 8.83
CA ALA A 634 -13.07 -10.62 7.63
C ALA A 634 -12.08 -10.53 6.46
N PHE A 635 -11.35 -11.61 6.18
CA PHE A 635 -10.34 -11.65 5.11
C PHE A 635 -10.93 -11.91 3.73
N GLY A 636 -12.11 -12.52 3.65
CA GLY A 636 -12.75 -12.80 2.39
C GLY A 636 -14.26 -12.75 2.39
N VAL A 637 -14.81 -12.67 1.19
CA VAL A 637 -16.24 -12.81 0.89
C VAL A 637 -16.45 -14.15 0.17
N VAL A 638 -17.39 -14.97 0.63
CA VAL A 638 -17.74 -16.25 -0.03
C VAL A 638 -18.25 -15.96 -1.45
N SER A 639 -17.60 -16.51 -2.47
CA SER A 639 -17.89 -16.22 -3.87
C SER A 639 -18.47 -17.45 -4.60
N PHE A 640 -17.64 -18.39 -5.08
CA PHE A 640 -18.10 -19.55 -5.86
C PHE A 640 -17.30 -20.83 -5.57
N ALA A 641 -17.80 -21.97 -6.06
CA ALA A 641 -17.11 -23.25 -6.10
C ALA A 641 -17.67 -24.10 -7.26
N ARG A 642 -16.90 -25.08 -7.79
CA ARG A 642 -17.40 -26.05 -8.79
C ARG A 642 -18.37 -27.09 -8.21
N GLY A 643 -18.35 -27.29 -6.90
CA GLY A 643 -19.27 -28.14 -6.16
C GLY A 643 -19.05 -27.98 -4.65
N CYS A 644 -20.08 -28.26 -3.85
CA CYS A 644 -19.97 -28.12 -2.40
C CYS A 644 -19.29 -29.35 -1.78
N ALA A 645 -18.23 -29.10 -1.02
CA ALA A 645 -17.46 -30.08 -0.25
C ALA A 645 -16.95 -31.29 -1.06
N LEU A 646 -16.78 -31.15 -2.37
CA LEU A 646 -16.20 -32.18 -3.21
C LEU A 646 -14.66 -32.15 -3.12
N PRO A 647 -13.99 -33.32 -3.20
CA PRO A 647 -12.57 -33.39 -3.49
C PRO A 647 -12.16 -32.48 -4.66
N LEU A 648 -10.98 -31.88 -4.57
CA LEU A 648 -10.38 -31.04 -5.61
C LEU A 648 -11.19 -29.79 -5.99
N SER A 649 -12.20 -29.41 -5.20
CA SER A 649 -13.07 -28.26 -5.47
C SER A 649 -13.15 -27.32 -4.26
N PRO A 650 -12.04 -26.68 -3.82
CA PRO A 650 -12.09 -25.78 -2.68
C PRO A 650 -12.94 -24.54 -2.98
N THR A 651 -13.60 -23.97 -1.98
CA THR A 651 -14.36 -22.72 -2.13
C THR A 651 -13.43 -21.57 -2.48
N VAL A 652 -13.83 -20.74 -3.44
CA VAL A 652 -13.17 -19.48 -3.78
C VAL A 652 -13.80 -18.33 -3.01
N PHE A 653 -12.94 -17.50 -2.42
CA PHE A 653 -13.29 -16.29 -1.69
C PHE A 653 -12.69 -15.08 -2.40
N THR A 654 -13.43 -13.99 -2.46
CA THR A 654 -12.89 -12.69 -2.85
C THR A 654 -12.00 -12.16 -1.73
N ASN A 655 -10.76 -11.78 -2.05
CA ASN A 655 -9.79 -11.25 -1.11
C ASN A 655 -10.06 -9.77 -0.81
N ILE A 656 -10.51 -9.48 0.41
CA ILE A 656 -10.87 -8.10 0.79
C ILE A 656 -9.63 -7.21 0.89
N ALA A 657 -8.47 -7.76 1.27
CA ALA A 657 -7.25 -6.98 1.44
C ALA A 657 -6.72 -6.41 0.12
N THR A 658 -6.98 -7.09 -1.01
CA THR A 658 -6.55 -6.64 -2.34
C THR A 658 -7.52 -5.68 -3.01
N LEU A 659 -8.73 -5.50 -2.46
CA LEU A 659 -9.80 -4.66 -3.04
C LEU A 659 -10.07 -3.38 -2.24
N ARG A 660 -9.20 -3.04 -1.28
CA ARG A 660 -9.30 -1.82 -0.46
C ARG A 660 -8.28 -0.78 -0.93
N ASP A 661 -8.60 -0.02 -1.97
CA ASP A 661 -7.71 1.02 -2.51
C ASP A 661 -8.15 2.47 -2.20
N TRP A 662 -7.28 3.16 -1.43
CA TRP A 662 -6.70 4.53 -1.48
C TRP A 662 -7.53 5.76 -1.95
N VAL A 663 -7.35 6.98 -1.40
CA VAL A 663 -8.07 8.22 -1.81
C VAL A 663 -7.25 9.54 -1.79
N TYR A 664 -7.31 10.33 -2.87
CA TYR A 664 -6.63 11.61 -3.09
C TYR A 664 -7.41 12.84 -2.57
N GLU A 665 -6.79 13.72 -1.75
CA GLU A 665 -7.46 14.90 -1.15
C GLU A 665 -8.03 15.88 -2.19
N MET A 666 -7.29 16.23 -3.25
CA MET A 666 -7.84 17.15 -4.26
C MET A 666 -9.05 16.56 -4.99
N PHE A 667 -9.10 15.24 -5.15
CA PHE A 667 -10.28 14.58 -5.71
C PHE A 667 -11.50 14.76 -4.80
N PHE A 668 -11.32 14.71 -3.47
CA PHE A 668 -12.40 15.02 -2.52
C PHE A 668 -12.88 16.48 -2.58
N VAL A 669 -11.93 17.41 -2.72
CA VAL A 669 -12.22 18.84 -2.85
C VAL A 669 -13.00 19.12 -4.14
N GLY A 670 -12.82 18.27 -5.17
CA GLY A 670 -13.55 18.35 -6.43
C GLY A 670 -12.70 18.81 -7.62
N TYR A 671 -11.37 18.66 -7.52
CA TYR A 671 -10.47 19.00 -8.63
C TYR A 671 -10.74 18.15 -9.87
N GLN A 672 -10.82 18.83 -11.01
CA GLN A 672 -10.82 18.22 -12.32
C GLN A 672 -9.38 18.10 -12.83
N PHE A 673 -8.99 16.92 -13.29
CA PHE A 673 -7.67 16.69 -13.86
C PHE A 673 -7.75 16.68 -15.38
N LYS A 674 -6.89 17.47 -16.02
CA LYS A 674 -6.86 17.67 -17.48
C LYS A 674 -5.45 17.44 -18.00
N VAL A 675 -5.26 16.46 -18.87
CA VAL A 675 -3.93 16.10 -19.40
C VAL A 675 -3.56 17.06 -20.53
N LEU A 676 -2.38 17.67 -20.46
CA LEU A 676 -1.88 18.63 -21.46
C LEU A 676 -1.06 17.97 -22.56
N SER A 677 -1.02 18.63 -23.72
CA SER A 677 -0.17 18.31 -24.87
C SER A 677 0.12 19.59 -25.65
N PRO A 678 1.30 19.75 -26.31
CA PRO A 678 2.37 18.78 -26.45
C PRO A 678 3.39 18.78 -25.32
N VAL A 679 3.26 19.62 -24.29
CA VAL A 679 4.17 19.67 -23.13
C VAL A 679 4.29 18.32 -22.40
N PHE A 680 5.50 17.98 -21.97
CA PHE A 680 5.82 16.76 -21.21
C PHE A 680 7.06 16.96 -20.35
N THR A 681 7.27 16.11 -19.35
CA THR A 681 8.51 16.06 -18.56
C THR A 681 9.20 14.72 -18.63
N ILE A 682 10.46 14.68 -18.21
CA ILE A 682 11.28 13.48 -18.31
C ILE A 682 12.18 13.31 -17.09
N HIS A 683 12.38 12.05 -16.73
CA HIS A 683 13.39 11.57 -15.82
C HIS A 683 14.48 10.78 -16.57
N TRP A 684 15.75 10.93 -16.20
CA TRP A 684 16.84 10.17 -16.79
C TRP A 684 17.00 8.77 -16.17
N GLY A 685 17.21 7.77 -17.02
CA GLY A 685 17.41 6.39 -16.62
C GLY A 685 16.09 5.62 -16.55
N LEU A 686 15.96 4.60 -17.41
CA LEU A 686 14.84 3.67 -17.35
C LEU A 686 14.90 2.90 -16.03
N GLN A 687 13.85 3.02 -15.21
CA GLN A 687 13.78 2.25 -13.99
C GLN A 687 13.61 0.77 -14.32
N LEU A 688 14.57 -0.03 -13.90
CA LEU A 688 14.45 -1.48 -13.89
C LEU A 688 13.73 -1.91 -12.61
N ARG A 689 13.00 -3.02 -12.67
CA ARG A 689 12.35 -3.65 -11.52
C ARG A 689 13.44 -4.19 -10.58
N ARG A 690 13.99 -3.33 -9.72
CA ARG A 690 14.99 -3.66 -8.70
C ARG A 690 14.32 -3.88 -7.36
N ASN A 691 14.90 -4.76 -6.54
CA ASN A 691 14.50 -4.93 -5.15
C ASN A 691 14.57 -3.57 -4.44
N SER A 692 13.45 -3.13 -3.88
CA SER A 692 13.41 -1.91 -3.06
C SER A 692 14.43 -2.05 -1.92
N PRO A 693 15.24 -1.03 -1.64
CA PRO A 693 16.17 -1.11 -0.53
C PRO A 693 15.39 -1.28 0.79
N PRO A 694 15.88 -2.07 1.78
CA PRO A 694 15.12 -2.41 2.98
C PRO A 694 14.59 -1.21 3.77
N TRP A 695 15.31 -0.09 3.75
CA TRP A 695 14.87 1.14 4.40
C TRP A 695 13.57 1.71 3.78
N ARG A 696 13.39 1.55 2.45
CA ARG A 696 12.20 2.00 1.72
C ARG A 696 10.97 1.18 2.11
N GLU A 697 11.13 -0.14 2.31
CA GLU A 697 10.05 -1.01 2.81
C GLU A 697 9.66 -0.67 4.25
N LYS A 698 10.64 -0.48 5.13
CA LYS A 698 10.41 -0.07 6.52
C LYS A 698 9.68 1.28 6.60
N GLN A 699 10.07 2.22 5.74
CA GLN A 699 9.44 3.51 5.63
C GLN A 699 8.01 3.43 5.11
N LYS A 700 7.79 2.63 4.07
CA LYS A 700 6.46 2.33 3.54
C LYS A 700 5.53 1.79 4.61
N PHE A 701 5.96 0.77 5.34
CA PHE A 701 5.20 0.23 6.47
C PHE A 701 4.84 1.30 7.52
N LYS A 702 5.77 2.21 7.84
CA LYS A 702 5.50 3.32 8.78
C LYS A 702 4.47 4.31 8.24
N ASN A 703 4.58 4.70 6.97
CA ASN A 703 3.65 5.63 6.32
C ASN A 703 2.23 5.03 6.24
N ASN A 704 2.11 3.74 5.93
CA ASN A 704 0.81 3.06 5.83
C ASN A 704 0.03 3.07 7.15
N LYS A 705 0.75 2.94 8.28
CA LYS A 705 0.13 3.02 9.61
C LYS A 705 -0.48 4.40 9.89
N ARG A 706 0.12 5.47 9.34
CA ARG A 706 -0.36 6.85 9.50
C ARG A 706 -1.58 7.14 8.60
N PHE A 707 -1.73 6.39 7.51
CA PHE A 707 -2.77 6.62 6.52
C PHE A 707 -4.19 6.42 7.05
N GLU A 708 -4.43 5.45 7.94
CA GLU A 708 -5.78 5.21 8.46
C GLU A 708 -6.30 6.39 9.28
N THR A 709 -5.42 7.07 10.02
CA THR A 709 -5.76 8.31 10.73
C THR A 709 -6.03 9.44 9.74
N PHE A 710 -5.13 9.64 8.77
CA PHE A 710 -5.30 10.65 7.71
C PHE A 710 -6.63 10.48 6.95
N ARG A 711 -6.98 9.24 6.58
CA ARG A 711 -8.23 8.94 5.89
C ARG A 711 -9.47 9.35 6.69
N ARG A 712 -9.48 9.10 8.00
CA ARG A 712 -10.59 9.52 8.89
C ARG A 712 -10.67 11.03 9.00
N GLU A 713 -9.52 11.71 9.07
CA GLU A 713 -9.46 13.16 9.10
C GLU A 713 -9.96 13.79 7.79
N LEU A 714 -9.62 13.21 6.62
CA LEU A 714 -10.16 13.67 5.33
C LEU A 714 -11.68 13.57 5.28
N PHE A 715 -12.24 12.45 5.74
CA PHE A 715 -13.69 12.28 5.83
C PHE A 715 -14.32 13.33 6.75
N ALA A 716 -13.71 13.58 7.91
CA ALA A 716 -14.18 14.59 8.86
C ALA A 716 -14.08 16.02 8.29
N ARG A 717 -12.97 16.35 7.62
CA ARG A 717 -12.67 17.66 7.04
C ARG A 717 -13.64 18.03 5.92
N TYR A 718 -13.89 17.11 5.00
CA TYR A 718 -14.67 17.40 3.80
C TYR A 718 -16.14 16.96 3.89
N ARG A 719 -16.54 16.25 4.96
CA ARG A 719 -17.90 15.70 5.16
C ARG A 719 -18.41 14.94 3.94
N ARG A 720 -17.51 14.35 3.15
CA ARG A 720 -17.79 13.64 1.91
C ARG A 720 -17.23 12.23 2.01
N ASP A 721 -18.09 11.25 1.78
CA ASP A 721 -17.69 9.85 1.72
C ASP A 721 -16.87 9.62 0.43
N PRO A 722 -15.61 9.16 0.54
CA PRO A 722 -14.75 8.89 -0.62
C PRO A 722 -15.40 8.03 -1.69
N PHE A 723 -16.23 7.07 -1.26
CA PHE A 723 -16.87 6.12 -2.16
C PHE A 723 -18.07 6.71 -2.91
N GLN A 724 -18.73 7.74 -2.35
CA GLN A 724 -19.91 8.36 -2.99
C GLN A 724 -19.52 9.34 -4.12
N LEU A 725 -18.37 10.01 -4.02
CA LEU A 725 -17.87 10.91 -5.06
C LEU A 725 -17.39 10.18 -6.31
N LEU A 726 -16.72 9.04 -6.14
CA LEU A 726 -16.32 8.16 -7.24
C LEU A 726 -17.55 7.66 -8.02
N LYS A 727 -18.66 7.36 -7.32
CA LYS A 727 -19.92 6.92 -7.92
C LYS A 727 -20.63 8.02 -8.71
N LYS A 728 -20.68 9.25 -8.19
CA LYS A 728 -21.35 10.39 -8.84
C LYS A 728 -20.71 10.79 -10.18
N ASN A 729 -19.38 10.72 -10.26
CA ASN A 729 -18.63 10.98 -11.50
C ASN A 729 -18.77 9.87 -12.57
N LEU A 730 -19.15 8.66 -12.17
CA LEU A 730 -19.46 7.56 -13.08
C LEU A 730 -20.91 7.65 -13.60
N GLU A 731 -21.83 8.20 -12.81
CA GLU A 731 -23.23 8.41 -13.19
C GLU A 731 -23.41 9.60 -14.14
N THR A 732 -22.65 10.70 -13.98
CA THR A 732 -22.62 11.82 -14.94
C THR A 732 -21.99 11.50 -16.31
N LYS A 733 -21.46 10.29 -16.50
CA LYS A 733 -20.95 9.80 -17.81
C LYS A 733 -21.91 8.84 -18.52
N LYS A 734 -23.09 8.58 -17.95
CA LYS A 734 -24.16 7.77 -18.55
C LYS A 734 -25.33 8.60 -19.12
N LEU A 735 -25.20 9.93 -19.08
CA LEU A 735 -25.96 10.91 -19.85
C LEU A 735 -24.98 11.56 -20.84
#